data_AF-A0A0W0EUC1-F1
#
_entry.id   AF-A0A0W0EUC1-F1
#
_cell.length_a   1.000
_cell.length_b   1.000
_cell.length_c   1.000
_cell.angle_alpha   90.00
_cell.angle_beta   90.00
_cell.angle_gamma   90.00
#
_symmetry.space_group_name_H-M   'P 1'
#
loop_
_entity.id
_entity.type
_entity.pdbx_description
1 polymer ?
#
loop_
_entity_poly.entity_id
_entity_poly.type
_entity_poly.pdbx_seq_one_letter_code
_entity_poly.pdbx_strand_id
1 'polypeptide(L)'
;MQQATHPRLHLRDERDAQTVFEAVRLGVLRPVTRRLNESERSACIRSGSLFVWEECDDELGLKRWTDGRVWGQSRMREPYLFYDEKLPSDGNPSDKRSPTFRFVDGSRTQPASSALIHQNRSGGNHTGLIKQAYSAWVLLSPNARPRKWHITAYFTYADLPTIPTIDRDSVLSRIVVPHGIYRGGKSRSGGGEEMTPEPVDRRSPHSGSHSSYHSATLPPLHSTVVCGILGLLLHDTGIDVAPEICEGLSLLQHRGQDACGIVTCGPKGRFYQCKANGMVRDIFDEKSIRNLIGAMGVGHVRYPTAGSFNHAEAQPFYVNSPYGIVFAHNGNLINTSSLLQFMDATAHRHINTSSDSELLLNIFANNLQQTGKFRINEEDIFTAIGGLMKQVKGAYACVAMLAGFGIIAFRDPNGIRPVGMASRKAGRGYDYLFASESVVADASGFSEWDDVKPGEAVIITRAGVSRRQVVEPATFAPDIFEYVYLARPDSVLDGISVYRSRMAMGDALAVEVQRVLSENKLSVDVVIPVPDTSRVAALNLAQKLNLPYREGFVKNRYVGRTFIMPGQQMRKKNVRRKLNAMALEFSGKNVLIVDDSIVRGTTSKEIVQMAKDVGAKNVIVASCAPPIRYPNVYGIDMPSRAELVAYGRDEASIASAIGADLVIFQTLPDLVESVRQLNRDIKAFDCSVFTGEYVTGGVDEQYMTCIESLRADNVRNKISAMSGDLGQQEGKGGGADPASTLVNGAGILGSGPVNGPDDTVGLHNSWHS
;
A
#
# COMPACT_ATOMS: atom_id res chain seq x y z
N MET A 1 17.53 31.59 -14.82
CA MET A 1 16.35 31.11 -15.56
C MET A 1 16.78 29.94 -16.41
N GLN A 2 16.05 28.83 -16.39
CA GLN A 2 16.35 27.70 -17.26
C GLN A 2 15.93 27.97 -18.70
N GLN A 3 16.67 27.39 -19.64
CA GLN A 3 16.43 27.51 -21.07
C GLN A 3 16.30 26.12 -21.70
N ALA A 4 15.78 26.07 -22.93
CA ALA A 4 15.82 24.84 -23.72
C ALA A 4 17.28 24.39 -23.91
N THR A 5 17.52 23.08 -23.81
CA THR A 5 18.83 22.48 -24.10
C THR A 5 19.27 22.79 -25.53
N HIS A 6 18.32 22.82 -26.47
CA HIS A 6 18.51 23.42 -27.77
C HIS A 6 17.25 24.18 -28.21
N PRO A 7 17.36 25.43 -28.70
CA PRO A 7 16.18 26.26 -28.97
C PRO A 7 15.46 25.91 -30.29
N ARG A 8 16.15 25.25 -31.24
CA ARG A 8 15.59 24.92 -32.56
C ARG A 8 16.31 23.74 -33.25
N LEU A 9 15.88 22.49 -33.02
CA LEU A 9 16.48 21.28 -33.64
C LEU A 9 15.44 20.20 -33.90
N HIS A 10 15.56 19.50 -35.03
CA HIS A 10 14.73 18.36 -35.41
C HIS A 10 15.53 17.06 -35.29
N LEU A 11 15.02 16.11 -34.50
CA LEU A 11 15.58 14.77 -34.34
C LEU A 11 14.90 13.78 -35.26
N ARG A 12 15.65 13.22 -36.21
CA ARG A 12 15.09 12.33 -37.24
C ARG A 12 15.07 10.87 -36.82
N ASP A 13 16.16 10.42 -36.21
CA ASP A 13 16.42 9.03 -35.88
C ASP A 13 17.09 8.89 -34.50
N GLU A 14 17.42 7.66 -34.09
CA GLU A 14 18.08 7.39 -32.81
C GLU A 14 19.46 8.05 -32.68
N ARG A 15 20.22 8.10 -33.79
CA ARG A 15 21.57 8.67 -33.80
C ARG A 15 21.53 10.17 -33.51
N ASP A 16 20.51 10.86 -34.01
CA ASP A 16 20.33 12.27 -33.71
C ASP A 16 20.15 12.49 -32.19
N ALA A 17 19.30 11.70 -31.53
CA ALA A 17 19.10 11.82 -30.07
C ALA A 17 20.36 11.48 -29.26
N GLN A 18 21.10 10.44 -29.67
CA GLN A 18 22.37 10.08 -29.01
C GLN A 18 23.44 11.16 -29.18
N THR A 19 23.47 11.84 -30.34
CA THR A 19 24.39 12.97 -30.57
C THR A 19 24.09 14.14 -29.63
N VAL A 20 22.80 14.41 -29.36
CA VAL A 20 22.40 15.44 -28.39
C VAL A 20 22.75 15.03 -26.95
N PHE A 21 22.58 13.75 -26.59
CA PHE A 21 23.05 13.27 -25.29
C PHE A 21 24.58 13.37 -25.15
N GLU A 22 25.33 13.05 -26.20
CA GLU A 22 26.79 13.21 -26.20
C GLU A 22 27.20 14.68 -26.07
N ALA A 23 26.50 15.60 -26.72
CA ALA A 23 26.71 17.03 -26.56
C ALA A 23 26.49 17.50 -25.11
N VAL A 24 25.49 16.96 -24.42
CA VAL A 24 25.25 17.24 -23.00
C VAL A 24 26.35 16.63 -22.13
N ARG A 25 26.78 15.40 -22.43
CA ARG A 25 27.86 14.71 -21.70
C ARG A 25 29.20 15.44 -21.81
N LEU A 26 29.50 16.00 -22.98
CA LEU A 26 30.69 16.81 -23.25
C LEU A 26 30.58 18.24 -22.70
N GLY A 27 29.44 18.62 -22.11
CA GLY A 27 29.20 19.97 -21.58
C GLY A 27 28.98 21.05 -22.65
N VAL A 28 28.81 20.64 -23.92
CA VAL A 28 28.54 21.52 -25.06
C VAL A 28 27.12 22.07 -24.99
N LEU A 29 26.15 21.23 -24.63
CA LEU A 29 24.78 21.62 -24.33
C LEU A 29 24.48 21.48 -22.83
N ARG A 30 23.60 22.35 -22.31
CA ARG A 30 23.22 22.31 -20.89
C ARG A 30 21.90 21.57 -20.70
N PRO A 31 21.83 20.54 -19.83
CA PRO A 31 20.58 19.88 -19.53
C PRO A 31 19.73 20.71 -18.57
N VAL A 32 18.45 20.38 -18.52
CA VAL A 32 17.50 20.86 -17.52
C VAL A 32 17.70 20.09 -16.22
N THR A 33 17.89 20.79 -15.11
CA THR A 33 18.20 20.19 -13.79
C THR A 33 17.05 20.23 -12.79
N ARG A 34 16.14 21.20 -12.95
CA ARG A 34 14.87 21.35 -12.21
C ARG A 34 13.70 21.62 -13.15
N ARG A 35 12.46 21.49 -12.66
CA ARG A 35 11.27 21.82 -13.45
C ARG A 35 11.26 23.28 -13.90
N LEU A 36 10.78 23.51 -15.13
CA LEU A 36 10.48 24.85 -15.63
C LEU A 36 9.31 25.44 -14.85
N ASN A 37 9.45 26.69 -14.42
CA ASN A 37 8.34 27.48 -13.88
C ASN A 37 7.40 27.96 -15.01
N GLU A 38 6.28 28.58 -14.67
CA GLU A 38 5.26 28.98 -15.65
C GLU A 38 5.78 29.98 -16.70
N SER A 39 6.59 30.95 -16.29
CA SER A 39 7.22 31.92 -17.21
C SER A 39 8.21 31.24 -18.16
N GLU A 40 9.01 30.29 -17.65
CA GLU A 40 9.99 29.52 -18.42
C GLU A 40 9.30 28.59 -19.42
N ARG A 41 8.19 27.94 -19.03
CA ARG A 41 7.39 27.11 -19.94
C ARG A 41 6.83 27.93 -21.10
N SER A 42 6.25 29.08 -20.78
CA SER A 42 5.64 29.98 -21.76
C SER A 42 6.68 30.53 -22.74
N ALA A 43 7.90 30.81 -22.29
CA ALA A 43 8.97 31.34 -23.13
C ALA A 43 9.72 30.26 -23.94
N CYS A 44 9.93 29.07 -23.37
CA CYS A 44 10.86 28.07 -23.93
C CYS A 44 10.16 26.93 -24.68
N ILE A 45 8.91 26.59 -24.38
CA ILE A 45 8.21 25.46 -25.02
C ILE A 45 7.50 25.94 -26.28
N ARG A 46 8.22 25.83 -27.38
CA ARG A 46 7.79 26.23 -28.73
C ARG A 46 8.30 25.24 -29.78
N SER A 47 7.80 25.38 -31.00
CA SER A 47 8.25 24.56 -32.12
C SER A 47 9.77 24.66 -32.34
N GLY A 48 10.44 23.51 -32.44
CA GLY A 48 11.90 23.35 -32.50
C GLY A 48 12.60 23.22 -31.15
N SER A 49 11.94 23.51 -30.02
CA SER A 49 12.61 23.43 -28.71
C SER A 49 12.85 22.00 -28.25
N LEU A 50 14.02 21.76 -27.66
CA LEU A 50 14.46 20.46 -27.17
C LEU A 50 15.00 20.58 -25.75
N PHE A 51 14.65 19.62 -24.90
CA PHE A 51 15.05 19.54 -23.50
C PHE A 51 15.67 18.17 -23.21
N VAL A 52 16.91 18.17 -22.74
CA VAL A 52 17.57 16.99 -22.16
C VAL A 52 17.47 17.11 -20.65
N TRP A 53 17.07 16.03 -20.00
CA TRP A 53 17.11 15.93 -18.55
C TRP A 53 17.47 14.51 -18.15
N GLU A 54 18.02 14.40 -16.96
CA GLU A 54 18.34 13.12 -16.37
C GLU A 54 17.26 12.73 -15.36
N GLU A 55 16.82 11.48 -15.43
CA GLU A 55 15.97 10.88 -14.41
C GLU A 55 16.78 10.76 -13.12
N CYS A 56 16.39 11.56 -12.13
CA CYS A 56 17.05 11.64 -10.84
C CYS A 56 16.02 11.29 -9.75
N ASP A 57 16.37 10.35 -8.89
CA ASP A 57 15.51 9.84 -7.82
C ASP A 57 15.45 10.78 -6.60
N ASP A 58 16.29 11.82 -6.57
CA ASP A 58 16.37 12.82 -5.50
C ASP A 58 15.15 13.77 -5.52
N GLU A 59 14.75 14.33 -4.37
CA GLU A 59 13.55 15.18 -4.27
C GLU A 59 13.65 16.50 -5.04
N LEU A 60 14.87 16.98 -5.30
CA LEU A 60 15.16 18.19 -6.08
C LEU A 60 15.32 17.89 -7.59
N GLY A 61 15.44 16.61 -7.96
CA GLY A 61 15.67 16.13 -9.32
C GLY A 61 14.41 16.02 -10.18
N LEU A 62 14.60 15.80 -11.48
CA LEU A 62 13.52 15.56 -12.42
C LEU A 62 13.22 14.05 -12.50
N LYS A 63 12.13 13.61 -11.88
CA LYS A 63 11.60 12.24 -12.07
C LYS A 63 10.78 12.07 -13.34
N ARG A 64 10.11 13.15 -13.77
CA ARG A 64 9.18 13.17 -14.91
C ARG A 64 9.16 14.55 -15.55
N TRP A 65 9.11 14.60 -16.88
CA TRP A 65 8.95 15.85 -17.61
C TRP A 65 7.52 16.40 -17.50
N THR A 66 7.37 17.65 -17.06
CA THR A 66 6.08 18.36 -17.00
C THR A 66 6.15 19.69 -17.73
N ASP A 67 5.30 19.85 -18.74
CA ASP A 67 5.26 21.01 -19.63
C ASP A 67 3.99 21.87 -19.48
N GLY A 68 3.00 21.41 -18.70
CA GLY A 68 1.75 22.14 -18.44
C GLY A 68 0.77 22.17 -19.62
N ARG A 69 1.03 21.42 -20.70
CA ARG A 69 0.14 21.29 -21.86
C ARG A 69 -0.70 20.01 -21.78
N VAL A 70 -1.86 20.01 -22.42
CA VAL A 70 -2.75 18.83 -22.48
C VAL A 70 -2.39 18.02 -23.71
N TRP A 71 -2.02 16.75 -23.52
CA TRP A 71 -1.57 15.87 -24.59
C TRP A 71 -2.58 14.75 -24.88
N GLY A 72 -2.63 14.31 -26.13
CA GLY A 72 -3.30 13.10 -26.58
C GLY A 72 -2.62 11.82 -26.08
N GLN A 73 -3.18 10.68 -26.44
CA GLN A 73 -2.57 9.38 -26.12
C GLN A 73 -1.23 9.22 -26.85
N SER A 74 -0.25 8.59 -26.20
CA SER A 74 1.04 8.31 -26.82
C SER A 74 0.91 7.39 -28.03
N ARG A 75 1.68 7.68 -29.08
CA ARG A 75 1.83 6.83 -30.26
C ARG A 75 3.30 6.47 -30.44
N MET A 76 3.60 5.18 -30.50
CA MET A 76 4.97 4.72 -30.73
C MET A 76 5.30 4.79 -32.22
N ARG A 77 6.41 5.45 -32.55
CA ARG A 77 7.02 5.48 -33.89
C ARG A 77 8.52 5.34 -33.66
N GLU A 78 9.00 4.11 -33.73
CA GLU A 78 10.35 3.77 -33.27
C GLU A 78 11.41 4.73 -33.83
N PRO A 79 12.35 5.20 -32.99
CA PRO A 79 12.53 4.88 -31.56
C PRO A 79 11.71 5.76 -30.58
N TYR A 80 10.86 6.67 -31.07
CA TYR A 80 10.24 7.74 -30.29
C TYR A 80 8.80 7.44 -29.85
N LEU A 81 8.39 8.08 -28.75
CA LEU A 81 6.99 8.25 -28.37
C LEU A 81 6.52 9.64 -28.83
N PHE A 82 5.40 9.69 -29.53
CA PHE A 82 4.78 10.93 -29.99
C PHE A 82 3.47 11.22 -29.26
N TYR A 83 3.20 12.49 -29.00
CA TYR A 83 1.96 12.99 -28.42
C TYR A 83 1.50 14.23 -29.19
N ASP A 84 0.22 14.30 -29.48
CA ASP A 84 -0.40 15.43 -30.17
C ASP A 84 -1.07 16.34 -29.13
N GLU A 85 -0.77 17.64 -29.13
CA GLU A 85 -1.38 18.61 -28.20
C GLU A 85 -2.90 18.69 -28.44
N LYS A 86 -3.71 18.73 -27.38
CA LYS A 86 -5.15 18.97 -27.50
C LYS A 86 -5.44 20.46 -27.45
N LEU A 87 -6.01 21.02 -28.52
CA LEU A 87 -6.40 22.42 -28.56
C LEU A 87 -7.81 22.60 -27.96
N PRO A 88 -8.12 23.77 -27.37
CA PRO A 88 -9.44 24.03 -26.78
C PRO A 88 -10.62 23.88 -27.75
N SER A 89 -10.37 24.02 -29.06
CA SER A 89 -11.35 23.87 -30.13
C SER A 89 -11.66 22.43 -30.53
N ASP A 90 -10.91 21.43 -30.04
CA ASP A 90 -11.13 20.00 -30.34
C ASP A 90 -12.38 19.42 -29.63
N GLY A 91 -13.17 20.29 -28.98
CA GLY A 91 -14.36 19.97 -28.18
C GLY A 91 -15.70 19.94 -28.92
N ASN A 92 -15.75 19.85 -30.25
CA ASN A 92 -17.01 19.70 -31.00
C ASN A 92 -17.19 18.25 -31.53
N PRO A 93 -18.22 17.50 -31.08
CA PRO A 93 -18.41 16.10 -31.47
C PRO A 93 -19.23 16.00 -32.76
N SER A 94 -18.62 16.29 -33.91
CA SER A 94 -19.26 16.07 -35.21
C SER A 94 -18.27 15.68 -36.30
N ASP A 95 -17.48 14.62 -36.07
CA ASP A 95 -16.97 13.85 -37.21
C ASP A 95 -16.70 12.39 -36.81
N LYS A 96 -17.75 11.57 -36.93
CA LYS A 96 -17.61 10.11 -36.97
C LYS A 96 -17.03 9.74 -38.33
N ARG A 97 -15.71 9.59 -38.42
CA ARG A 97 -15.10 8.78 -39.49
C ARG A 97 -14.67 7.44 -38.93
N SER A 98 -15.27 6.39 -39.49
CA SER A 98 -14.94 4.99 -39.26
C SER A 98 -13.47 4.72 -39.58
N PRO A 99 -12.76 3.88 -38.82
CA PRO A 99 -11.42 3.46 -39.21
C PRO A 99 -11.55 2.51 -40.41
N THR A 100 -11.26 3.00 -41.60
CA THR A 100 -11.03 2.16 -42.77
C THR A 100 -9.63 1.54 -42.60
N PHE A 101 -9.58 0.25 -42.32
CA PHE A 101 -8.32 -0.49 -42.40
C PHE A 101 -7.89 -0.58 -43.86
N ARG A 102 -6.89 0.21 -44.26
CA ARG A 102 -6.10 -0.05 -45.48
C ARG A 102 -4.83 -0.78 -45.06
N PHE A 103 -4.73 -2.04 -45.47
CA PHE A 103 -3.43 -2.68 -45.60
C PHE A 103 -2.74 -2.01 -46.80
N VAL A 104 -1.64 -1.31 -46.53
CA VAL A 104 -0.73 -0.85 -47.57
C VAL A 104 0.37 -1.90 -47.65
N ASP A 105 0.30 -2.76 -48.65
CA ASP A 105 1.49 -3.44 -49.15
C ASP A 105 2.40 -2.38 -49.76
N GLY A 106 3.64 -2.31 -49.27
CA GLY A 106 4.53 -1.20 -49.60
C GLY A 106 6.00 -1.58 -49.44
N SER A 107 6.56 -2.05 -50.55
CA SER A 107 7.95 -1.92 -50.96
C SER A 107 8.77 -0.86 -50.20
N ARG A 108 9.93 -1.28 -49.68
CA ARG A 108 10.99 -0.40 -49.13
C ARG A 108 11.41 0.66 -50.15
N THR A 109 11.19 1.94 -49.84
CA THR A 109 11.98 3.06 -50.38
C THR A 109 12.02 4.24 -49.39
N GLN A 110 13.26 4.63 -49.03
CA GLN A 110 13.74 5.73 -48.16
C GLN A 110 13.36 5.76 -46.66
N PRO A 111 14.32 6.06 -45.75
CA PRO A 111 14.03 6.23 -44.33
C PRO A 111 13.38 7.61 -44.11
N ALA A 112 12.06 7.67 -44.07
CA ALA A 112 11.34 8.83 -43.55
C ALA A 112 11.64 8.98 -42.05
N SER A 113 11.85 10.21 -41.55
CA SER A 113 12.03 10.45 -40.12
C SER A 113 10.83 9.95 -39.32
N SER A 114 11.03 9.54 -38.06
CA SER A 114 9.92 9.05 -37.22
C SER A 114 8.79 10.09 -37.09
N ALA A 115 9.12 11.39 -37.17
CA ALA A 115 8.17 12.50 -37.20
C ALA A 115 7.31 12.53 -38.48
N LEU A 116 7.89 12.26 -39.65
CA LEU A 116 7.15 12.18 -40.92
C LEU A 116 6.26 10.91 -40.97
N ILE A 117 6.74 9.80 -40.41
CA ILE A 117 5.93 8.57 -40.25
C ILE A 117 4.73 8.86 -39.33
N HIS A 118 4.94 9.63 -38.25
CA HIS A 118 3.86 10.08 -37.38
C HIS A 118 2.85 10.95 -38.14
N GLN A 119 3.32 11.96 -38.89
CA GLN A 119 2.48 12.85 -39.70
C GLN A 119 1.58 12.10 -40.67
N ASN A 120 2.15 11.18 -41.44
CA ASN A 120 1.44 10.40 -42.45
C ASN A 120 0.35 9.51 -41.84
N ARG A 121 0.60 8.95 -40.65
CA ARG A 121 -0.38 8.11 -39.95
C ARG A 121 -1.45 8.89 -39.19
N SER A 122 -1.15 10.13 -38.80
CA SER A 122 -2.08 11.02 -38.10
C SER A 122 -2.95 11.86 -39.05
N GLY A 123 -2.84 11.68 -40.37
CA GLY A 123 -3.69 12.36 -41.35
C GLY A 123 -3.31 13.82 -41.63
N GLY A 124 -2.09 14.24 -41.25
CA GLY A 124 -1.48 15.51 -41.68
C GLY A 124 -2.06 16.83 -41.15
N ASN A 125 -3.24 16.82 -40.52
CA ASN A 125 -4.01 18.04 -40.23
C ASN A 125 -3.90 18.56 -38.78
N HIS A 126 -2.98 18.03 -37.96
CA HIS A 126 -2.83 18.53 -36.59
C HIS A 126 -2.12 19.90 -36.57
N THR A 127 -2.76 20.90 -35.99
CA THR A 127 -2.25 22.29 -35.90
C THR A 127 -1.56 22.60 -34.58
N GLY A 128 -1.76 21.76 -33.55
CA GLY A 128 -1.13 21.91 -32.25
C GLY A 128 0.34 21.47 -32.24
N LEU A 129 1.00 21.66 -31.09
CA LEU A 129 2.36 21.19 -30.89
C LEU A 129 2.39 19.64 -30.86
N ILE A 130 3.46 19.07 -31.35
CA ILE A 130 3.80 17.64 -31.26
C ILE A 130 4.91 17.51 -30.24
N LYS A 131 4.76 16.58 -29.30
CA LYS A 131 5.80 16.19 -28.35
C LYS A 131 6.42 14.87 -28.79
N GLN A 132 7.72 14.89 -29.03
CA GLN A 132 8.54 13.72 -29.37
C GLN A 132 9.46 13.40 -28.18
N ALA A 133 9.34 12.20 -27.63
CA ALA A 133 10.11 11.77 -26.47
C ALA A 133 10.97 10.54 -26.78
N TYR A 134 12.21 10.55 -26.31
CA TYR A 134 13.16 9.43 -26.36
C TYR A 134 13.89 9.28 -25.03
N SER A 135 14.28 8.05 -24.70
CA SER A 135 14.98 7.74 -23.46
C SER A 135 16.07 6.70 -23.73
N ALA A 136 17.24 6.89 -23.12
CA ALA A 136 18.35 5.94 -23.21
C ALA A 136 19.01 5.75 -21.84
N TRP A 137 19.55 4.55 -21.63
CA TRP A 137 20.48 4.29 -20.55
C TRP A 137 21.87 4.77 -20.98
N VAL A 138 22.49 5.59 -20.14
CA VAL A 138 23.79 6.21 -20.37
C VAL A 138 24.79 5.64 -19.38
N LEU A 139 25.84 5.01 -19.91
CA LEU A 139 26.94 4.45 -19.13
C LEU A 139 28.15 5.40 -19.20
N LEU A 140 28.30 6.27 -18.20
CA LEU A 140 29.32 7.32 -18.19
C LEU A 140 30.76 6.78 -18.02
N SER A 141 30.92 5.60 -17.44
CA SER A 141 32.16 4.84 -17.39
C SER A 141 31.85 3.34 -17.21
N PRO A 142 32.78 2.41 -17.56
CA PRO A 142 32.55 0.97 -17.46
C PRO A 142 32.10 0.48 -16.07
N ASN A 143 32.48 1.22 -15.02
CA ASN A 143 32.19 0.89 -13.63
C ASN A 143 31.12 1.80 -12.99
N ALA A 144 30.60 2.80 -13.70
CA ALA A 144 29.55 3.67 -13.19
C ALA A 144 28.17 3.01 -13.32
N ARG A 145 27.26 3.31 -12.39
CA ARG A 145 25.86 2.90 -12.53
C ARG A 145 25.25 3.53 -13.79
N PRO A 146 24.51 2.76 -14.62
CA PRO A 146 23.77 3.31 -15.75
C PRO A 146 22.76 4.37 -15.26
N ARG A 147 22.77 5.55 -15.90
CA ARG A 147 21.84 6.64 -15.61
C ARG A 147 20.83 6.74 -16.74
N LYS A 148 19.58 7.08 -16.45
CA LYS A 148 18.54 7.15 -17.48
C LYS A 148 18.34 8.59 -17.91
N TRP A 149 18.65 8.87 -19.18
CA TRP A 149 18.54 10.21 -19.76
C TRP A 149 17.35 10.27 -20.70
N HIS A 150 16.70 11.43 -20.71
CA HIS A 150 15.50 11.69 -21.48
C HIS A 150 15.69 12.92 -22.37
N ILE A 151 15.13 12.82 -23.58
CA ILE A 151 14.96 13.94 -24.50
C ILE A 151 13.48 14.13 -24.74
N THR A 152 13.04 15.38 -24.62
CA THR A 152 11.72 15.84 -25.06
C THR A 152 11.92 16.96 -26.09
N ALA A 153 11.47 16.73 -27.32
CA ALA A 153 11.47 17.73 -28.39
C ALA A 153 10.03 18.13 -28.74
N TYR A 154 9.87 19.38 -29.18
CA TYR A 154 8.59 19.95 -29.58
C TYR A 154 8.67 20.49 -31.00
N PHE A 155 7.65 20.26 -31.82
CA PHE A 155 7.53 20.85 -33.15
C PHE A 155 6.08 20.93 -33.60
N THR A 156 5.76 21.75 -34.58
CA THR A 156 4.51 21.64 -35.35
C THR A 156 4.83 21.00 -36.69
N TYR A 157 3.86 20.34 -37.32
CA TYR A 157 4.07 19.79 -38.67
C TYR A 157 4.34 20.87 -39.72
N ALA A 158 3.81 22.08 -39.51
CA ALA A 158 4.07 23.23 -40.38
C ALA A 158 5.53 23.69 -40.31
N ASP A 159 6.12 23.71 -39.11
CA ASP A 159 7.50 24.16 -38.92
C ASP A 159 8.53 23.06 -39.19
N LEU A 160 8.14 21.79 -39.09
CA LEU A 160 9.03 20.62 -39.20
C LEU A 160 10.02 20.67 -40.39
N PRO A 161 9.62 21.09 -41.61
CA PRO A 161 10.55 21.20 -42.75
C PRO A 161 11.60 22.31 -42.60
N THR A 162 11.34 23.31 -41.75
CA THR A 162 12.19 24.49 -41.55
C THR A 162 13.10 24.40 -40.32
N ILE A 163 12.87 23.42 -39.45
CA ILE A 163 13.70 23.20 -38.26
C ILE A 163 15.00 22.50 -38.72
N PRO A 164 16.19 23.04 -38.41
CA PRO A 164 17.45 22.43 -38.82
C PRO A 164 17.64 21.07 -38.16
N THR A 165 18.28 20.16 -38.89
CA THR A 165 18.72 18.85 -38.42
C THR A 165 20.16 18.93 -37.92
N ILE A 166 20.64 17.90 -37.23
CA ILE A 166 21.98 17.90 -36.59
C ILE A 166 23.12 18.16 -37.58
N ASP A 167 23.02 17.66 -38.81
CA ASP A 167 24.00 17.90 -39.87
C ASP A 167 24.12 19.38 -40.29
N ARG A 168 23.08 20.18 -40.02
CA ARG A 168 23.04 21.62 -40.32
C ARG A 168 23.38 22.48 -39.11
N ASP A 169 23.64 21.87 -37.96
CA ASP A 169 24.05 22.58 -36.76
C ASP A 169 25.58 22.69 -36.71
N SER A 170 26.10 23.91 -36.58
CA SER A 170 27.55 24.18 -36.62
C SER A 170 28.35 23.52 -35.48
N VAL A 171 27.67 23.16 -34.38
CA VAL A 171 28.27 22.57 -33.19
C VAL A 171 28.00 21.06 -33.15
N LEU A 172 26.75 20.63 -33.32
CA LEU A 172 26.37 19.23 -33.18
C LEU A 172 26.83 18.35 -34.35
N SER A 173 26.99 18.90 -35.56
CA SER A 173 27.49 18.15 -36.73
C SER A 173 28.91 17.59 -36.55
N ARG A 174 29.67 18.10 -35.57
CA ARG A 174 31.06 17.70 -35.28
C ARG A 174 31.16 16.68 -34.14
N ILE A 175 30.05 16.33 -33.50
CA ILE A 175 30.04 15.45 -32.33
C ILE A 175 30.00 13.99 -32.79
N VAL A 176 30.97 13.20 -32.31
CA VAL A 176 31.06 11.76 -32.58
C VAL A 176 30.58 11.00 -31.36
N VAL A 177 29.54 10.18 -31.53
CA VAL A 177 28.95 9.37 -30.45
C VAL A 177 29.78 8.10 -30.25
N PRO A 178 30.34 7.83 -29.04
CA PRO A 178 31.08 6.60 -28.78
C PRO A 178 30.16 5.38 -28.73
N HIS A 179 30.64 4.24 -29.27
CA HIS A 179 29.86 3.01 -29.30
C HIS A 179 29.62 2.44 -27.88
N GLY A 180 28.40 1.99 -27.61
CA GLY A 180 28.06 1.28 -26.36
C GLY A 180 27.76 2.14 -25.14
N ILE A 181 27.95 3.46 -25.19
CA ILE A 181 27.61 4.40 -24.09
C ILE A 181 26.10 4.58 -23.96
N TYR A 182 25.39 4.69 -25.09
CA TYR A 182 23.95 4.96 -25.13
C TYR A 182 23.20 3.70 -25.57
N ARG A 183 22.32 3.19 -24.70
CA ARG A 183 21.48 2.03 -25.00
C ARG A 183 20.01 2.42 -24.98
N GLY A 184 19.33 2.30 -26.12
CA GLY A 184 17.89 2.49 -26.22
C GLY A 184 17.11 1.49 -25.35
N GLY A 185 15.90 1.85 -24.94
CA GLY A 185 15.10 1.11 -23.95
C GLY A 185 14.74 -0.36 -24.27
N LYS A 186 15.04 -0.88 -25.48
CA LYS A 186 14.81 -2.28 -25.88
C LYS A 186 16.04 -3.20 -25.79
N SER A 187 17.21 -2.69 -25.40
CA SER A 187 18.49 -3.45 -25.46
C SER A 187 18.70 -4.47 -24.31
N ARG A 188 17.64 -4.93 -23.63
CA ARG A 188 17.75 -5.88 -22.50
C ARG A 188 17.13 -7.25 -22.79
N SER A 189 17.07 -7.63 -24.07
CA SER A 189 16.72 -8.97 -24.53
C SER A 189 17.68 -9.39 -25.65
N GLY A 190 18.75 -10.09 -25.28
CA GLY A 190 19.77 -10.63 -26.18
C GLY A 190 20.95 -11.12 -25.34
N GLY A 191 21.00 -12.44 -25.10
CA GLY A 191 22.10 -13.09 -24.40
C GLY A 191 23.43 -12.87 -25.11
N GLY A 192 24.51 -12.84 -24.34
CA GLY A 192 25.85 -12.56 -24.82
C GLY A 192 26.35 -13.62 -25.80
N GLU A 193 26.79 -13.17 -26.97
CA GLU A 193 27.79 -13.88 -27.75
C GLU A 193 29.16 -13.44 -27.22
N GLU A 194 29.74 -14.24 -26.33
CA GLU A 194 31.17 -14.20 -26.04
C GLU A 194 31.91 -15.11 -27.02
N MET A 195 32.92 -14.51 -27.65
CA MET A 195 33.83 -15.09 -28.63
C MET A 195 34.75 -16.10 -27.92
N THR A 196 34.68 -17.39 -28.26
CA THR A 196 35.59 -18.43 -27.75
C THR A 196 36.76 -18.68 -28.72
N PRO A 197 38.00 -18.93 -28.24
CA PRO A 197 39.04 -19.60 -29.00
C PRO A 197 39.02 -21.13 -28.78
N GLU A 198 39.55 -21.85 -29.77
CA GLU A 198 39.52 -23.31 -29.99
C GLU A 198 40.15 -24.23 -28.90
N PRO A 199 39.85 -25.56 -28.93
CA PRO A 199 40.09 -26.46 -27.80
C PRO A 199 41.40 -27.25 -27.89
N VAL A 200 41.94 -27.66 -26.73
CA VAL A 200 42.93 -28.73 -26.62
C VAL A 200 42.39 -29.87 -25.76
N ASP A 201 42.40 -31.03 -26.40
CA ASP A 201 41.98 -32.36 -25.96
C ASP A 201 42.84 -32.92 -24.80
N ARG A 202 42.22 -33.61 -23.84
CA ARG A 202 42.81 -34.78 -23.13
C ARG A 202 41.77 -35.58 -22.32
N ARG A 203 41.87 -36.89 -22.50
CA ARG A 203 40.98 -37.99 -22.11
C ARG A 203 40.96 -38.32 -20.60
N SER A 204 39.74 -38.59 -20.09
CA SER A 204 39.25 -39.69 -19.21
C SER A 204 39.97 -40.08 -17.89
N PRO A 205 39.34 -40.90 -17.02
CA PRO A 205 38.03 -40.79 -16.37
C PRO A 205 38.15 -41.01 -14.83
N HIS A 206 37.18 -40.62 -13.99
CA HIS A 206 36.84 -41.38 -12.77
C HIS A 206 35.52 -40.94 -12.12
N SER A 207 34.85 -41.96 -11.59
CA SER A 207 33.59 -42.06 -10.86
C SER A 207 33.50 -41.25 -9.56
N GLY A 208 32.29 -40.78 -9.21
CA GLY A 208 31.98 -40.36 -7.83
C GLY A 208 30.65 -39.62 -7.67
N SER A 209 29.65 -40.34 -7.16
CA SER A 209 28.49 -39.87 -6.35
C SER A 209 27.85 -38.51 -6.65
N HIS A 210 26.62 -38.55 -7.17
CA HIS A 210 25.68 -37.43 -7.13
C HIS A 210 25.29 -37.09 -5.67
N SER A 211 25.78 -35.96 -5.18
CA SER A 211 25.11 -35.19 -4.13
C SER A 211 24.37 -34.05 -4.82
N SER A 212 23.05 -34.15 -4.87
CA SER A 212 22.17 -33.10 -5.38
C SER A 212 22.06 -31.99 -4.35
N TYR A 213 22.84 -30.92 -4.54
CA TYR A 213 22.55 -29.64 -3.89
C TYR A 213 21.24 -29.10 -4.48
N HIS A 214 20.15 -29.21 -3.71
CA HIS A 214 18.97 -28.39 -3.94
C HIS A 214 19.36 -26.93 -3.73
N SER A 215 19.53 -26.20 -4.82
CA SER A 215 19.52 -24.74 -4.82
C SER A 215 18.14 -24.30 -4.33
N ALA A 216 18.05 -23.95 -3.04
CA ALA A 216 16.85 -23.38 -2.46
C ALA A 216 16.56 -22.04 -3.14
N THR A 217 15.56 -22.04 -4.03
CA THR A 217 15.03 -20.83 -4.65
C THR A 217 14.41 -19.99 -3.54
N LEU A 218 14.99 -18.80 -3.30
CA LEU A 218 14.46 -17.85 -2.33
C LEU A 218 13.00 -17.51 -2.70
N PRO A 219 12.07 -17.52 -1.74
CA PRO A 219 10.71 -17.13 -2.01
C PRO A 219 10.62 -15.61 -2.23
N PRO A 220 9.70 -15.14 -3.08
CA PRO A 220 9.58 -13.72 -3.38
C PRO A 220 9.01 -12.92 -2.20
N LEU A 221 9.11 -11.60 -2.32
CA LEU A 221 8.85 -10.59 -1.29
C LEU A 221 7.38 -10.60 -0.84
N HIS A 222 7.14 -10.76 0.46
CA HIS A 222 5.79 -10.77 1.05
C HIS A 222 5.54 -9.58 1.97
N SER A 223 4.31 -9.10 1.93
CA SER A 223 3.78 -8.09 2.82
C SER A 223 2.47 -8.63 3.41
N THR A 224 2.34 -8.63 4.73
CA THR A 224 1.16 -9.07 5.48
C THR A 224 0.14 -7.94 5.53
N VAL A 225 -1.01 -8.03 4.84
CA VAL A 225 -1.95 -6.89 4.66
C VAL A 225 -3.31 -7.13 5.35
N VAL A 226 -3.74 -6.17 6.18
CA VAL A 226 -5.13 -6.06 6.61
C VAL A 226 -5.83 -5.20 5.58
N CYS A 227 -7.02 -5.61 5.14
CA CYS A 227 -7.80 -4.83 4.21
C CYS A 227 -9.26 -4.76 4.63
N GLY A 228 -9.95 -3.73 4.17
CA GLY A 228 -11.41 -3.73 4.10
C GLY A 228 -11.83 -4.14 2.69
N ILE A 229 -12.74 -5.11 2.59
CA ILE A 229 -13.35 -5.53 1.31
C ILE A 229 -14.84 -5.25 1.34
N LEU A 230 -15.38 -4.93 0.16
CA LEU A 230 -16.78 -4.62 -0.04
C LEU A 230 -17.26 -5.14 -1.39
N GLY A 231 -18.43 -5.76 -1.46
CA GLY A 231 -19.10 -6.14 -2.70
C GLY A 231 -20.56 -5.74 -2.60
N LEU A 232 -21.11 -5.14 -3.65
CA LEU A 232 -22.48 -4.66 -3.65
C LEU A 232 -23.14 -4.98 -5.00
N LEU A 233 -24.36 -5.52 -4.93
CA LEU A 233 -25.23 -5.81 -6.06
C LEU A 233 -26.58 -5.17 -5.80
N LEU A 234 -26.92 -4.16 -6.61
CA LEU A 234 -28.22 -3.50 -6.56
C LEU A 234 -29.23 -4.23 -7.45
N HIS A 235 -30.47 -4.35 -6.97
CA HIS A 235 -31.58 -4.92 -7.73
C HIS A 235 -31.88 -4.09 -8.98
N ASP A 236 -31.90 -2.76 -8.83
CA ASP A 236 -32.13 -1.83 -9.94
C ASP A 236 -30.86 -1.67 -10.80
N THR A 237 -30.93 -2.09 -12.06
CA THR A 237 -29.83 -1.98 -13.02
C THR A 237 -29.55 -0.55 -13.49
N GLY A 238 -30.49 0.38 -13.27
CA GLY A 238 -30.37 1.78 -13.68
C GLY A 238 -29.59 2.65 -12.70
N ILE A 239 -29.23 2.12 -11.53
CA ILE A 239 -28.52 2.85 -10.48
C ILE A 239 -27.05 2.44 -10.48
N ASP A 240 -26.15 3.42 -10.42
CA ASP A 240 -24.72 3.19 -10.26
C ASP A 240 -24.38 2.91 -8.80
N VAL A 241 -23.67 1.82 -8.55
CA VAL A 241 -23.34 1.32 -7.21
C VAL A 241 -22.15 2.04 -6.56
N ALA A 242 -21.36 2.75 -7.36
CA ALA A 242 -20.09 3.33 -6.94
C ALA A 242 -20.18 4.32 -5.76
N PRO A 243 -21.19 5.20 -5.66
CA PRO A 243 -21.33 6.10 -4.51
C PRO A 243 -21.47 5.33 -3.19
N GLU A 244 -22.32 4.30 -3.15
CA GLU A 244 -22.56 3.50 -1.93
C GLU A 244 -21.33 2.65 -1.56
N ILE A 245 -20.61 2.11 -2.56
CA ILE A 245 -19.31 1.46 -2.30
C ILE A 245 -18.31 2.46 -1.71
N CYS A 246 -18.25 3.70 -2.23
CA CYS A 246 -17.34 4.72 -1.72
C CYS A 246 -17.63 5.10 -0.26
N GLU A 247 -18.91 5.23 0.11
CA GLU A 247 -19.35 5.47 1.49
C GLU A 247 -18.99 4.28 2.38
N GLY A 248 -19.27 3.04 1.95
CA GLY A 248 -18.92 1.83 2.68
C GLY A 248 -17.40 1.68 2.91
N LEU A 249 -16.59 1.97 1.90
CA LEU A 249 -15.12 1.98 2.05
C LEU A 249 -14.63 3.08 3.00
N SER A 250 -15.32 4.22 3.07
CA SER A 250 -15.00 5.27 4.04
C SER A 250 -15.21 4.81 5.49
N LEU A 251 -16.23 3.97 5.73
CA LEU A 251 -16.47 3.36 7.05
C LEU A 251 -15.41 2.31 7.41
N LEU A 252 -14.92 1.58 6.40
CA LEU A 252 -13.83 0.59 6.51
C LEU A 252 -12.43 1.22 6.46
N GLN A 253 -12.29 2.54 6.31
CA GLN A 253 -11.00 3.23 6.16
C GLN A 253 -10.00 2.93 7.29
N HIS A 254 -10.49 2.58 8.48
CA HIS A 254 -9.66 2.19 9.61
C HIS A 254 -8.90 0.88 9.37
N ARG A 255 -9.42 -0.01 8.50
CA ARG A 255 -8.73 -1.23 8.05
C ARG A 255 -7.64 -0.97 7.02
N GLY A 256 -7.50 0.25 6.51
CA GLY A 256 -6.42 0.55 5.59
C GLY A 256 -6.47 1.96 5.02
N GLN A 257 -5.35 2.69 5.08
CA GLN A 257 -5.24 4.10 4.68
C GLN A 257 -4.21 4.35 3.58
N ASP A 258 -3.61 3.30 3.04
CA ASP A 258 -2.50 3.41 2.09
C ASP A 258 -2.96 3.50 0.63
N ALA A 259 -3.94 2.68 0.26
CA ALA A 259 -4.54 2.67 -1.06
C ALA A 259 -6.01 2.25 -1.00
N CYS A 260 -6.77 2.62 -2.03
CA CYS A 260 -8.15 2.20 -2.19
C CYS A 260 -8.50 2.03 -3.67
N GLY A 261 -9.54 1.25 -3.94
CA GLY A 261 -10.01 1.02 -5.30
C GLY A 261 -11.46 0.54 -5.35
N ILE A 262 -12.13 0.90 -6.45
CA ILE A 262 -13.48 0.45 -6.80
C ILE A 262 -13.44 -0.03 -8.25
N VAL A 263 -14.07 -1.19 -8.48
CA VAL A 263 -14.35 -1.69 -9.83
C VAL A 263 -15.83 -2.02 -9.93
N THR A 264 -16.53 -1.41 -10.89
CA THR A 264 -17.94 -1.67 -11.18
C THR A 264 -18.10 -2.39 -12.50
N CYS A 265 -19.24 -3.05 -12.70
CA CYS A 265 -19.61 -3.69 -13.95
C CYS A 265 -20.84 -3.02 -14.56
N GLY A 266 -20.64 -2.30 -15.65
CA GLY A 266 -21.71 -1.65 -16.40
C GLY A 266 -22.33 -2.54 -17.48
N PRO A 267 -23.08 -1.91 -18.41
CA PRO A 267 -23.79 -2.63 -19.47
C PRO A 267 -22.87 -3.54 -20.30
N LYS A 268 -23.41 -4.69 -20.72
CA LYS A 268 -22.71 -5.72 -21.51
C LYS A 268 -21.48 -6.33 -20.82
N GLY A 269 -21.39 -6.27 -19.49
CA GLY A 269 -20.31 -6.90 -18.73
C GLY A 269 -19.00 -6.10 -18.73
N ARG A 270 -19.04 -4.80 -19.06
CA ARG A 270 -17.83 -3.96 -19.11
C ARG A 270 -17.43 -3.49 -17.72
N PHE A 271 -16.17 -3.68 -17.36
CA PHE A 271 -15.62 -3.16 -16.11
C PHE A 271 -15.17 -1.70 -16.23
N TYR A 272 -15.42 -0.94 -15.16
CA TYR A 272 -14.93 0.42 -14.94
C TYR A 272 -14.15 0.43 -13.63
N GLN A 273 -12.93 0.97 -13.64
CA GLN A 273 -12.01 0.88 -12.51
C GLN A 273 -11.45 2.25 -12.15
N CYS A 274 -11.40 2.52 -10.84
CA CYS A 274 -10.65 3.61 -10.25
C CYS A 274 -9.94 3.07 -9.01
N LYS A 275 -8.60 3.12 -9.00
CA LYS A 275 -7.80 2.71 -7.86
C LYS A 275 -6.56 3.57 -7.75
N ALA A 276 -6.12 3.90 -6.55
CA ALA A 276 -4.91 4.68 -6.30
C ALA A 276 -4.40 4.57 -4.86
N ASN A 277 -3.18 5.05 -4.64
CA ASN A 277 -2.60 5.19 -3.31
C ASN A 277 -3.14 6.47 -2.66
N GLY A 278 -3.74 6.36 -1.49
CA GLY A 278 -4.41 7.45 -0.79
C GLY A 278 -5.57 6.94 0.07
N MET A 279 -6.19 7.86 0.82
CA MET A 279 -7.46 7.59 1.51
C MET A 279 -8.62 7.68 0.51
N VAL A 280 -9.74 7.06 0.83
CA VAL A 280 -10.96 7.03 0.00
C VAL A 280 -11.37 8.44 -0.42
N ARG A 281 -11.40 9.39 0.53
CA ARG A 281 -11.74 10.80 0.27
C ARG A 281 -10.79 11.52 -0.71
N ASP A 282 -9.55 11.06 -0.83
CA ASP A 282 -8.53 11.70 -1.66
C ASP A 282 -8.56 11.14 -3.09
N ILE A 283 -9.06 9.90 -3.25
CA ILE A 283 -9.05 9.19 -4.54
C ILE A 283 -10.37 9.32 -5.28
N PHE A 284 -11.49 9.28 -4.56
CA PHE A 284 -12.82 9.26 -5.18
C PHE A 284 -13.48 10.63 -5.11
N ASP A 285 -13.18 11.47 -6.09
CA ASP A 285 -13.92 12.69 -6.37
C ASP A 285 -15.21 12.44 -7.18
N GLU A 286 -16.08 13.45 -7.30
CA GLU A 286 -17.32 13.33 -8.09
C GLU A 286 -17.09 12.89 -9.54
N LYS A 287 -15.93 13.23 -10.11
CA LYS A 287 -15.60 12.88 -11.50
C LYS A 287 -15.26 11.39 -11.62
N SER A 288 -14.43 10.87 -10.75
CA SER A 288 -14.04 9.46 -10.72
C SER A 288 -15.23 8.57 -10.41
N ILE A 289 -16.08 8.94 -9.43
CA ILE A 289 -17.31 8.22 -9.12
C ILE A 289 -18.27 8.17 -10.33
N ARG A 290 -18.48 9.29 -11.03
CA ARG A 290 -19.32 9.31 -12.25
C ARG A 290 -18.81 8.42 -13.39
N ASN A 291 -17.53 8.06 -13.40
CA ASN A 291 -16.97 7.16 -14.42
C ASN A 291 -17.14 5.68 -14.05
N LEU A 292 -17.58 5.36 -12.84
CA LEU A 292 -17.78 4.01 -12.33
C LEU A 292 -19.24 3.59 -12.52
N ILE A 293 -19.53 3.12 -13.73
CA ILE A 293 -20.89 2.80 -14.18
C ILE A 293 -21.26 1.35 -13.82
N GLY A 294 -22.50 1.14 -13.38
CA GLY A 294 -23.11 -0.18 -13.20
C GLY A 294 -23.68 -0.43 -11.81
N ALA A 295 -24.65 -1.34 -11.76
CA ALA A 295 -25.38 -1.72 -10.54
C ALA A 295 -24.70 -2.83 -9.71
N MET A 296 -23.45 -3.20 -10.05
CA MET A 296 -22.67 -4.14 -9.24
C MET A 296 -21.19 -3.77 -9.24
N GLY A 297 -20.52 -4.02 -8.12
CA GLY A 297 -19.12 -3.63 -7.96
C GLY A 297 -18.45 -4.20 -6.73
N VAL A 298 -17.13 -4.08 -6.72
CA VAL A 298 -16.25 -4.50 -5.63
C VAL A 298 -15.36 -3.33 -5.25
N GLY A 299 -15.21 -3.09 -3.95
CA GLY A 299 -14.38 -2.07 -3.34
C GLY A 299 -13.33 -2.67 -2.42
N HIS A 300 -12.24 -1.94 -2.23
CA HIS A 300 -11.16 -2.33 -1.34
C HIS A 300 -10.44 -1.13 -0.73
N VAL A 301 -10.05 -1.23 0.55
CA VAL A 301 -9.08 -0.34 1.22
C VAL A 301 -7.92 -1.15 1.78
N ARG A 302 -6.69 -0.68 1.55
CA ARG A 302 -5.44 -1.40 1.84
C ARG A 302 -4.71 -0.79 3.01
N TYR A 303 -4.31 -1.61 3.99
CA TYR A 303 -3.38 -1.18 5.04
C TYR A 303 -1.96 -1.08 4.48
N PRO A 304 -1.17 -0.07 4.89
CA PRO A 304 0.22 0.04 4.45
C PRO A 304 1.02 -1.17 4.92
N THR A 305 1.78 -1.79 4.02
CA THR A 305 2.63 -2.93 4.37
C THR A 305 4.05 -2.77 3.86
N ALA A 306 4.98 -3.47 4.49
CA ALA A 306 6.36 -3.53 4.04
C ALA A 306 6.44 -4.24 2.67
N GLY A 307 6.62 -3.45 1.60
CA GLY A 307 6.92 -3.96 0.25
C GLY A 307 5.89 -3.57 -0.81
N SER A 308 4.66 -3.18 -0.44
CA SER A 308 3.57 -2.98 -1.42
C SER A 308 3.29 -1.52 -1.80
N PHE A 309 4.30 -0.67 -1.99
CA PHE A 309 4.07 0.76 -2.27
C PHE A 309 3.62 1.05 -3.71
N ASN A 310 3.58 0.02 -4.57
CA ASN A 310 3.32 0.23 -5.97
C ASN A 310 1.82 0.43 -6.20
N HIS A 311 1.48 1.45 -6.98
CA HIS A 311 0.10 1.72 -7.40
C HIS A 311 -0.56 0.52 -8.09
N ALA A 312 0.25 -0.31 -8.77
CA ALA A 312 -0.19 -1.54 -9.41
C ALA A 312 -0.83 -2.55 -8.42
N GLU A 313 -0.39 -2.53 -7.16
CA GLU A 313 -0.83 -3.46 -6.10
C GLU A 313 -2.07 -2.98 -5.35
N ALA A 314 -2.61 -1.81 -5.69
CA ALA A 314 -3.92 -1.41 -5.20
C ALA A 314 -4.97 -2.39 -5.75
N GLN A 315 -5.83 -2.89 -4.87
CA GLN A 315 -6.95 -3.77 -5.20
C GLN A 315 -8.22 -2.94 -5.48
N PRO A 316 -9.26 -3.49 -6.14
CA PRO A 316 -9.36 -4.84 -6.68
C PRO A 316 -8.43 -5.15 -7.87
N PHE A 317 -8.01 -6.42 -7.97
CA PHE A 317 -7.35 -6.96 -9.16
C PHE A 317 -8.38 -7.44 -10.19
N TYR A 318 -7.93 -7.55 -11.44
CA TYR A 318 -8.77 -7.98 -12.56
C TYR A 318 -7.98 -8.90 -13.50
N VAL A 319 -8.63 -9.95 -13.99
CA VAL A 319 -8.18 -10.76 -15.13
C VAL A 319 -9.30 -10.86 -16.17
N ASN A 320 -8.94 -10.74 -17.45
CA ASN A 320 -9.89 -10.83 -18.55
C ASN A 320 -10.28 -12.26 -18.92
N SER A 321 -9.49 -13.26 -18.50
CA SER A 321 -9.70 -14.66 -18.84
C SER A 321 -9.55 -15.59 -17.63
N PRO A 322 -10.50 -16.52 -17.41
CA PRO A 322 -11.75 -16.69 -18.17
C PRO A 322 -12.85 -15.70 -17.70
N TYR A 323 -13.82 -15.40 -18.57
CA TYR A 323 -15.08 -14.67 -18.31
C TYR A 323 -15.01 -13.21 -17.78
N GLY A 324 -13.86 -12.75 -17.30
CA GLY A 324 -13.70 -11.44 -16.67
C GLY A 324 -14.00 -11.50 -15.17
N ILE A 325 -12.94 -11.52 -14.37
CA ILE A 325 -13.01 -11.70 -12.91
C ILE A 325 -12.39 -10.48 -12.24
N VAL A 326 -13.12 -9.89 -11.31
CA VAL A 326 -12.64 -8.85 -10.40
C VAL A 326 -12.56 -9.43 -9.00
N PHE A 327 -11.51 -9.11 -8.25
CA PHE A 327 -11.20 -9.79 -7.00
C PHE A 327 -10.57 -8.86 -5.96
N ALA A 328 -11.08 -8.91 -4.75
CA ALA A 328 -10.56 -8.22 -3.57
C ALA A 328 -10.40 -9.21 -2.41
N HIS A 329 -9.33 -9.03 -1.64
CA HIS A 329 -8.86 -9.96 -0.63
C HIS A 329 -8.39 -9.23 0.63
N ASN A 330 -8.83 -9.74 1.78
CA ASN A 330 -8.31 -9.40 3.11
C ASN A 330 -7.70 -10.66 3.73
N GLY A 331 -6.38 -10.69 3.94
CA GLY A 331 -5.68 -11.84 4.47
C GLY A 331 -4.22 -11.95 4.00
N ASN A 332 -3.63 -13.13 4.20
CA ASN A 332 -2.32 -13.46 3.67
C ASN A 332 -2.18 -14.97 3.41
N LEU A 333 -1.55 -15.32 2.29
CA LEU A 333 -1.19 -16.70 1.95
C LEU A 333 0.20 -17.06 2.47
N ILE A 334 0.37 -18.30 2.97
CA ILE A 334 1.64 -18.78 3.54
C ILE A 334 2.43 -19.68 2.58
N ASN A 335 1.78 -20.30 1.59
CA ASN A 335 2.42 -21.23 0.64
C ASN A 335 2.65 -20.63 -0.76
N THR A 336 2.79 -19.32 -0.85
CA THR A 336 2.93 -18.54 -2.10
C THR A 336 4.06 -18.99 -3.00
N SER A 337 5.21 -19.39 -2.47
CA SER A 337 6.36 -19.86 -3.26
C SER A 337 6.00 -21.06 -4.14
N SER A 338 5.29 -22.02 -3.55
CA SER A 338 4.83 -23.22 -4.26
C SER A 338 3.77 -22.88 -5.31
N LEU A 339 2.90 -21.92 -4.97
CA LEU A 339 1.84 -21.46 -5.85
C LEU A 339 2.38 -20.67 -7.05
N LEU A 340 3.41 -19.85 -6.86
CA LEU A 340 4.07 -19.12 -7.93
C LEU A 340 4.79 -20.06 -8.90
N GLN A 341 5.47 -21.09 -8.37
CA GLN A 341 6.06 -22.12 -9.22
C GLN A 341 4.99 -22.85 -10.04
N PHE A 342 3.84 -23.19 -9.43
CA PHE A 342 2.71 -23.80 -10.13
C PHE A 342 2.11 -22.87 -11.20
N MET A 343 1.96 -21.57 -10.90
CA MET A 343 1.45 -20.58 -11.84
C MET A 343 2.35 -20.44 -13.08
N ASP A 344 3.67 -20.47 -12.89
CA ASP A 344 4.64 -20.34 -13.99
C ASP A 344 4.80 -21.65 -14.78
N ALA A 345 5.10 -22.75 -14.08
CA ALA A 345 5.47 -24.02 -14.69
C ALA A 345 4.28 -24.83 -15.21
N THR A 346 3.07 -24.65 -14.66
CA THR A 346 1.90 -25.47 -15.00
C THR A 346 0.74 -24.66 -15.55
N ALA A 347 0.34 -23.57 -14.89
CA ALA A 347 -0.80 -22.77 -15.34
C ALA A 347 -0.43 -21.75 -16.43
N HIS A 348 0.86 -21.50 -16.65
CA HIS A 348 1.42 -20.50 -17.55
C HIS A 348 0.75 -19.12 -17.40
N ARG A 349 0.53 -18.70 -16.14
CA ARG A 349 -0.04 -17.41 -15.76
C ARG A 349 1.04 -16.58 -15.08
N HIS A 350 1.46 -15.51 -15.77
CA HIS A 350 2.41 -14.56 -15.19
C HIS A 350 1.74 -13.73 -14.10
N ILE A 351 2.39 -13.65 -12.93
CA ILE A 351 1.99 -12.77 -11.82
C ILE A 351 2.87 -11.53 -11.87
N ASN A 352 2.26 -10.37 -12.05
CA ASN A 352 2.97 -9.13 -12.34
C ASN A 352 3.37 -8.34 -11.08
N THR A 353 2.76 -8.63 -9.94
CA THR A 353 3.02 -7.97 -8.65
C THR A 353 3.49 -8.94 -7.57
N SER A 354 3.97 -8.41 -6.45
CA SER A 354 4.25 -9.17 -5.22
C SER A 354 2.99 -9.41 -4.37
N SER A 355 1.81 -9.02 -4.84
CA SER A 355 0.57 -9.22 -4.09
C SER A 355 0.09 -10.66 -4.20
N ASP A 356 -0.03 -11.30 -3.06
CA ASP A 356 -0.70 -12.58 -2.87
C ASP A 356 -2.15 -12.59 -3.39
N SER A 357 -2.77 -11.42 -3.49
CA SER A 357 -4.14 -11.23 -3.95
C SER A 357 -4.25 -11.39 -5.47
N GLU A 358 -3.21 -10.99 -6.23
CA GLU A 358 -3.12 -11.28 -7.67
C GLU A 358 -2.91 -12.78 -7.91
N LEU A 359 -2.09 -13.42 -7.08
CA LEU A 359 -1.86 -14.86 -7.10
C LEU A 359 -3.16 -15.62 -6.81
N LEU A 360 -3.89 -15.24 -5.76
CA LEU A 360 -5.17 -15.86 -5.37
C LEU A 360 -6.22 -15.72 -6.48
N LEU A 361 -6.32 -14.54 -7.10
CA LEU A 361 -7.17 -14.31 -8.27
C LEU A 361 -6.80 -15.25 -9.42
N ASN A 362 -5.52 -15.41 -9.73
CA ASN A 362 -5.09 -16.26 -10.85
C ASN A 362 -5.27 -17.75 -10.57
N ILE A 363 -5.15 -18.19 -9.31
CA ILE A 363 -5.51 -19.55 -8.89
C ILE A 363 -7.01 -19.76 -9.09
N PHE A 364 -7.86 -18.82 -8.67
CA PHE A 364 -9.30 -18.90 -8.88
C PHE A 364 -9.62 -18.98 -10.38
N ALA A 365 -9.04 -18.09 -11.18
CA ALA A 365 -9.21 -18.05 -12.63
C ALA A 365 -8.76 -19.35 -13.31
N ASN A 366 -7.66 -19.94 -12.86
CA ASN A 366 -7.16 -21.22 -13.37
C ASN A 366 -8.12 -22.37 -13.06
N ASN A 367 -8.61 -22.48 -11.82
CA ASN A 367 -9.60 -23.49 -11.45
C ASN A 367 -10.91 -23.32 -12.24
N LEU A 368 -11.34 -22.07 -12.46
CA LEU A 368 -12.53 -21.75 -13.25
C LEU A 368 -12.34 -22.14 -14.74
N GLN A 369 -11.13 -21.97 -15.27
CA GLN A 369 -10.78 -22.32 -16.65
C GLN A 369 -10.80 -23.83 -16.90
N GLN A 370 -10.43 -24.63 -15.90
CA GLN A 370 -10.45 -26.10 -15.99
C GLN A 370 -11.85 -26.69 -16.20
N THR A 371 -12.91 -25.93 -15.87
CA THR A 371 -14.30 -26.34 -16.16
C THR A 371 -14.59 -26.43 -17.67
N GLY A 372 -13.82 -25.71 -18.51
CA GLY A 372 -13.89 -25.79 -19.97
C GLY A 372 -15.20 -25.32 -20.61
N LYS A 373 -16.12 -24.73 -19.85
CA LYS A 373 -17.46 -24.35 -20.34
C LYS A 373 -17.47 -22.98 -21.00
N PHE A 374 -18.27 -22.81 -22.05
CA PHE A 374 -18.46 -21.49 -22.66
C PHE A 374 -19.27 -20.53 -21.77
N ARG A 375 -20.22 -21.07 -20.98
CA ARG A 375 -21.00 -20.35 -19.98
C ARG A 375 -20.91 -21.07 -18.65
N ILE A 376 -20.47 -20.36 -17.64
CA ILE A 376 -20.39 -20.85 -16.26
C ILE A 376 -21.75 -20.80 -15.58
N ASN A 377 -21.94 -21.72 -14.63
CA ASN A 377 -23.04 -21.69 -13.67
C ASN A 377 -22.49 -21.69 -12.23
N GLU A 378 -23.39 -21.71 -11.25
CA GLU A 378 -23.02 -21.68 -9.82
C GLU A 378 -22.20 -22.91 -9.41
N GLU A 379 -22.51 -24.09 -9.94
CA GLU A 379 -21.75 -25.34 -9.68
C GLU A 379 -20.28 -25.19 -10.06
N ASP A 380 -20.01 -24.57 -11.20
CA ASP A 380 -18.65 -24.36 -11.71
C ASP A 380 -17.85 -23.44 -10.79
N ILE A 381 -18.49 -22.38 -10.30
CA ILE A 381 -17.88 -21.42 -9.37
C ILE A 381 -17.60 -22.10 -8.03
N PHE A 382 -18.57 -22.79 -7.45
CA PHE A 382 -18.37 -23.53 -6.20
C PHE A 382 -17.25 -24.57 -6.33
N THR A 383 -17.23 -25.32 -7.43
CA THR A 383 -16.18 -26.30 -7.72
C THR A 383 -14.81 -25.63 -7.77
N ALA A 384 -14.70 -24.49 -8.47
CA ALA A 384 -13.45 -23.78 -8.62
C ALA A 384 -12.94 -23.17 -7.31
N ILE A 385 -13.83 -22.63 -6.48
CA ILE A 385 -13.48 -22.13 -5.14
C ILE A 385 -13.02 -23.29 -4.25
N GLY A 386 -13.71 -24.43 -4.27
CA GLY A 386 -13.27 -25.62 -3.54
C GLY A 386 -11.89 -26.12 -3.99
N GLY A 387 -11.59 -26.07 -5.30
CA GLY A 387 -10.27 -26.36 -5.84
C GLY A 387 -9.20 -25.37 -5.38
N LEU A 388 -9.52 -24.07 -5.35
CA LEU A 388 -8.64 -23.02 -4.81
C LEU A 388 -8.35 -23.27 -3.32
N MET A 389 -9.37 -23.48 -2.49
CA MET A 389 -9.21 -23.64 -1.05
C MET A 389 -8.38 -24.88 -0.66
N LYS A 390 -8.36 -25.91 -1.52
CA LYS A 390 -7.48 -27.08 -1.35
C LYS A 390 -6.01 -26.79 -1.70
N GLN A 391 -5.75 -25.82 -2.57
CA GLN A 391 -4.41 -25.46 -3.02
C GLN A 391 -3.75 -24.41 -2.12
N VAL A 392 -4.53 -23.45 -1.64
CA VAL A 392 -4.01 -22.31 -0.89
C VAL A 392 -4.03 -22.56 0.61
N LYS A 393 -3.01 -22.07 1.31
CA LYS A 393 -2.91 -22.11 2.76
C LYS A 393 -2.71 -20.68 3.29
N GLY A 394 -3.31 -20.39 4.43
CA GLY A 394 -3.25 -19.08 5.06
C GLY A 394 -4.64 -18.63 5.48
N ALA A 395 -4.80 -17.32 5.63
CA ALA A 395 -6.06 -16.70 6.02
C ALA A 395 -6.54 -15.79 4.90
N TYR A 396 -7.83 -15.83 4.58
CA TYR A 396 -8.38 -15.04 3.49
C TYR A 396 -9.90 -14.90 3.61
N ALA A 397 -10.36 -13.67 3.55
CA ALA A 397 -11.71 -13.32 3.21
C ALA A 397 -11.69 -12.67 1.82
N CYS A 398 -12.50 -13.17 0.90
CA CYS A 398 -12.47 -12.74 -0.49
C CYS A 398 -13.85 -12.29 -0.94
N VAL A 399 -13.88 -11.22 -1.73
CA VAL A 399 -15.05 -10.78 -2.50
C VAL A 399 -14.64 -10.70 -3.96
N ALA A 400 -15.43 -11.32 -4.83
CA ALA A 400 -15.22 -11.34 -6.26
C ALA A 400 -16.47 -10.91 -7.02
N MET A 401 -16.27 -10.49 -8.27
CA MET A 401 -17.34 -10.18 -9.20
C MET A 401 -17.02 -10.79 -10.56
N LEU A 402 -18.01 -11.47 -11.13
CA LEU A 402 -17.94 -12.06 -12.47
C LEU A 402 -18.80 -11.25 -13.44
N ALA A 403 -18.23 -10.85 -14.58
CA ALA A 403 -18.89 -10.00 -15.56
C ALA A 403 -20.26 -10.56 -15.98
N GLY A 404 -21.32 -9.81 -15.74
CA GLY A 404 -22.69 -10.20 -16.13
C GLY A 404 -23.27 -11.40 -15.38
N PHE A 405 -22.63 -11.88 -14.31
CA PHE A 405 -23.11 -13.01 -13.51
C PHE A 405 -23.58 -12.57 -12.12
N GLY A 406 -22.67 -12.05 -11.29
CA GLY A 406 -22.98 -11.71 -9.91
C GLY A 406 -21.74 -11.43 -9.06
N ILE A 407 -21.96 -11.25 -7.76
CA ILE A 407 -20.93 -11.08 -6.73
C ILE A 407 -20.80 -12.37 -5.92
N ILE A 408 -19.59 -12.64 -5.43
CA ILE A 408 -19.23 -13.86 -4.73
C ILE A 408 -18.44 -13.48 -3.49
N ALA A 409 -18.66 -14.17 -2.37
CA ALA A 409 -17.77 -14.12 -1.22
C ALA A 409 -17.40 -15.52 -0.76
N PHE A 410 -16.21 -15.68 -0.22
CA PHE A 410 -15.80 -16.92 0.42
C PHE A 410 -14.74 -16.65 1.50
N ARG A 411 -14.67 -17.56 2.47
CA ARG A 411 -13.86 -17.42 3.68
C ARG A 411 -12.98 -18.66 3.89
N ASP A 412 -11.75 -18.45 4.37
CA ASP A 412 -10.80 -19.52 4.63
C ASP A 412 -11.39 -20.63 5.55
N PRO A 413 -10.88 -21.88 5.47
CA PRO A 413 -11.42 -23.01 6.23
C PRO A 413 -11.33 -22.84 7.75
N ASN A 414 -10.47 -21.96 8.25
CA ASN A 414 -10.33 -21.66 9.67
C ASN A 414 -11.19 -20.47 10.12
N GLY A 415 -11.81 -19.73 9.19
CA GLY A 415 -12.62 -18.55 9.48
C GLY A 415 -11.81 -17.39 10.09
N ILE A 416 -10.53 -17.26 9.76
CA ILE A 416 -9.62 -16.32 10.44
C ILE A 416 -10.00 -14.87 10.13
N ARG A 417 -10.25 -14.55 8.85
CA ARG A 417 -10.56 -13.17 8.42
C ARG A 417 -12.06 -12.94 8.32
N PRO A 418 -12.59 -11.78 8.74
CA PRO A 418 -14.03 -11.55 8.76
C PRO A 418 -14.57 -11.17 7.38
N VAL A 419 -15.74 -11.73 7.06
CA VAL A 419 -16.61 -11.30 5.95
C VAL A 419 -18.03 -11.78 6.23
N GLY A 420 -19.00 -10.88 6.08
CA GLY A 420 -20.42 -11.19 6.20
C GLY A 420 -21.23 -10.59 5.06
N MET A 421 -22.50 -10.97 5.01
CA MET A 421 -23.47 -10.53 4.04
C MET A 421 -24.67 -9.85 4.70
N ALA A 422 -25.34 -8.98 3.96
CA ALA A 422 -26.59 -8.37 4.38
C ALA A 422 -27.51 -8.12 3.18
N SER A 423 -28.80 -7.95 3.44
CA SER A 423 -29.83 -7.71 2.43
C SER A 423 -30.65 -6.46 2.72
N ARG A 424 -31.09 -5.77 1.68
CA ARG A 424 -31.99 -4.60 1.78
C ARG A 424 -33.08 -4.72 0.73
N LYS A 425 -34.34 -4.51 1.13
CA LYS A 425 -35.46 -4.53 0.18
C LYS A 425 -35.38 -3.33 -0.77
N ALA A 426 -35.40 -3.59 -2.08
CA ALA A 426 -35.30 -2.58 -3.14
C ALA A 426 -36.38 -2.82 -4.22
N GLY A 427 -37.47 -2.05 -4.14
CA GLY A 427 -38.60 -2.19 -5.05
C GLY A 427 -39.25 -3.58 -4.98
N ARG A 428 -39.11 -4.37 -6.07
CA ARG A 428 -39.63 -5.74 -6.18
C ARG A 428 -38.61 -6.83 -5.82
N GLY A 429 -37.37 -6.48 -5.52
CA GLY A 429 -36.32 -7.42 -5.17
C GLY A 429 -35.46 -6.93 -4.00
N TYR A 430 -34.21 -7.37 -3.99
CA TYR A 430 -33.27 -7.12 -2.91
C TYR A 430 -31.94 -6.63 -3.45
N ASP A 431 -31.38 -5.62 -2.79
CA ASP A 431 -29.97 -5.30 -2.85
C ASP A 431 -29.22 -6.21 -1.89
N TYR A 432 -27.98 -6.56 -2.25
CA TYR A 432 -27.14 -7.42 -1.43
C TYR A 432 -25.73 -6.87 -1.28
N LEU A 433 -25.21 -7.01 -0.07
CA LEU A 433 -23.90 -6.51 0.35
C LEU A 433 -23.05 -7.66 0.89
N PHE A 434 -21.76 -7.65 0.57
CA PHE A 434 -20.71 -8.34 1.32
C PHE A 434 -19.74 -7.30 1.89
N ALA A 435 -19.37 -7.41 3.15
CA ALA A 435 -18.40 -6.50 3.77
C ALA A 435 -17.52 -7.23 4.79
N SER A 436 -16.35 -6.66 5.08
CA SER A 436 -15.51 -7.13 6.20
C SER A 436 -16.18 -6.97 7.57
N GLU A 437 -17.09 -6.00 7.73
CA GLU A 437 -17.71 -5.66 9.02
C GLU A 437 -19.17 -5.23 8.87
N SER A 438 -19.98 -5.55 9.87
CA SER A 438 -21.42 -5.25 9.92
C SER A 438 -21.75 -3.76 9.88
N VAL A 439 -20.84 -2.90 10.36
CA VAL A 439 -21.05 -1.44 10.40
C VAL A 439 -21.36 -0.84 9.02
N VAL A 440 -20.89 -1.47 7.94
CA VAL A 440 -21.21 -1.02 6.57
C VAL A 440 -22.67 -1.32 6.23
N ALA A 441 -23.18 -2.47 6.65
CA ALA A 441 -24.58 -2.83 6.48
C ALA A 441 -25.48 -1.88 7.27
N ASP A 442 -25.16 -1.68 8.56
CA ASP A 442 -25.95 -0.82 9.45
C ASP A 442 -26.03 0.62 8.93
N ALA A 443 -24.89 1.21 8.56
CA ALA A 443 -24.84 2.59 8.07
C ALA A 443 -25.51 2.77 6.70
N SER A 444 -25.55 1.72 5.87
CA SER A 444 -26.14 1.75 4.53
C SER A 444 -27.61 1.26 4.53
N GLY A 445 -28.20 1.02 5.70
CA GLY A 445 -29.59 0.58 5.83
C GLY A 445 -29.87 -0.84 5.33
N PHE A 446 -28.85 -1.70 5.29
CA PHE A 446 -29.03 -3.14 5.11
C PHE A 446 -29.41 -3.79 6.45
N SER A 447 -30.11 -4.90 6.35
CA SER A 447 -30.56 -5.72 7.47
C SER A 447 -30.11 -7.18 7.28
N GLU A 448 -30.40 -8.05 8.24
CA GLU A 448 -30.11 -9.49 8.15
C GLU A 448 -28.61 -9.77 7.96
N TRP A 449 -27.76 -9.13 8.79
CA TRP A 449 -26.34 -9.44 8.81
C TRP A 449 -26.11 -10.91 9.15
N ASP A 450 -25.35 -11.61 8.32
CA ASP A 450 -24.98 -12.99 8.53
C ASP A 450 -23.54 -13.25 8.05
N ASP A 451 -22.72 -13.87 8.90
CA ASP A 451 -21.32 -14.12 8.61
C ASP A 451 -21.15 -15.27 7.60
N VAL A 452 -20.18 -15.16 6.70
CA VAL A 452 -19.79 -16.27 5.82
C VAL A 452 -19.03 -17.29 6.67
N LYS A 453 -19.45 -18.56 6.61
CA LYS A 453 -18.91 -19.63 7.46
C LYS A 453 -17.51 -20.07 6.99
N PRO A 454 -16.70 -20.67 7.88
CA PRO A 454 -15.38 -21.19 7.51
C PRO A 454 -15.48 -22.22 6.37
N GLY A 455 -14.76 -22.01 5.27
CA GLY A 455 -14.80 -22.88 4.08
C GLY A 455 -16.09 -22.79 3.27
N GLU A 456 -16.97 -21.84 3.57
CA GLU A 456 -18.18 -21.56 2.80
C GLU A 456 -17.88 -20.60 1.64
N ALA A 457 -18.64 -20.78 0.55
CA ALA A 457 -18.78 -19.79 -0.51
C ALA A 457 -20.25 -19.38 -0.65
N VAL A 458 -20.46 -18.09 -0.90
CA VAL A 458 -21.77 -17.48 -1.14
C VAL A 458 -21.73 -16.79 -2.50
N ILE A 459 -22.72 -17.09 -3.33
CA ILE A 459 -22.90 -16.50 -4.65
C ILE A 459 -24.22 -15.73 -4.63
N ILE A 460 -24.17 -14.48 -5.07
CA ILE A 460 -25.35 -13.64 -5.20
C ILE A 460 -25.47 -13.22 -6.66
N THR A 461 -26.58 -13.62 -7.26
CA THR A 461 -26.99 -13.23 -8.60
C THR A 461 -28.29 -12.43 -8.52
N ARG A 462 -28.75 -11.91 -9.66
CA ARG A 462 -30.08 -11.28 -9.72
C ARG A 462 -31.24 -12.27 -9.52
N ALA A 463 -30.97 -13.57 -9.65
CA ALA A 463 -31.97 -14.61 -9.42
C ALA A 463 -32.13 -14.96 -7.93
N GLY A 464 -31.08 -14.76 -7.12
CA GLY A 464 -31.11 -15.03 -5.69
C GLY A 464 -29.73 -15.27 -5.09
N VAL A 465 -29.74 -15.83 -3.88
CA VAL A 465 -28.57 -16.16 -3.07
C VAL A 465 -28.40 -17.68 -3.02
N SER A 466 -27.20 -18.15 -3.29
CA SER A 466 -26.80 -19.55 -3.19
C SER A 466 -25.61 -19.69 -2.26
N ARG A 467 -25.68 -20.62 -1.31
CA ARG A 467 -24.61 -20.89 -0.32
C ARG A 467 -24.16 -22.34 -0.41
N ARG A 468 -22.86 -22.58 -0.22
CA ARG A 468 -22.31 -23.94 -0.19
C ARG A 468 -21.07 -24.05 0.67
N GLN A 469 -21.01 -25.10 1.49
CA GLN A 469 -19.78 -25.59 2.09
C GLN A 469 -18.92 -26.23 0.99
N VAL A 470 -17.86 -25.56 0.54
CA VAL A 470 -17.04 -26.03 -0.59
C VAL A 470 -15.85 -26.87 -0.18
N VAL A 471 -15.43 -26.76 1.08
CA VAL A 471 -14.44 -27.60 1.76
C VAL A 471 -14.90 -27.83 3.19
N GLU A 472 -14.50 -28.94 3.82
CA GLU A 472 -14.81 -29.16 5.22
C GLU A 472 -14.20 -28.04 6.10
N PRO A 473 -14.96 -27.49 7.06
CA PRO A 473 -14.40 -26.55 8.03
C PRO A 473 -13.21 -27.16 8.76
N ALA A 474 -12.11 -26.41 8.84
CA ALA A 474 -11.02 -26.73 9.76
C ALA A 474 -11.40 -26.27 11.17
N THR A 475 -10.43 -26.19 12.08
CA THR A 475 -10.64 -25.56 13.39
C THR A 475 -11.08 -24.11 13.19
N PHE A 476 -12.33 -23.80 13.52
CA PHE A 476 -12.84 -22.44 13.49
C PHE A 476 -12.13 -21.61 14.57
N ALA A 477 -11.34 -20.65 14.11
CA ALA A 477 -10.42 -19.84 14.89
C ALA A 477 -10.37 -18.41 14.31
N PRO A 478 -11.40 -17.58 14.54
CA PRO A 478 -11.37 -16.18 14.13
C PRO A 478 -10.21 -15.45 14.81
N ASP A 479 -9.68 -14.42 14.15
CA ASP A 479 -8.56 -13.65 14.66
C ASP A 479 -8.96 -12.85 15.91
N ILE A 480 -8.36 -13.19 17.06
CA ILE A 480 -8.64 -12.52 18.33
C ILE A 480 -8.27 -11.02 18.28
N PHE A 481 -7.32 -10.62 17.42
CA PHE A 481 -6.83 -9.26 17.33
C PHE A 481 -7.84 -8.31 16.64
N GLU A 482 -8.80 -8.85 15.89
CA GLU A 482 -9.97 -8.10 15.40
C GLU A 482 -10.74 -7.49 16.59
N TYR A 483 -10.98 -8.28 17.64
CA TYR A 483 -11.70 -7.85 18.83
C TYR A 483 -10.87 -6.88 19.70
N VAL A 484 -9.56 -7.14 19.84
CA VAL A 484 -8.65 -6.30 20.65
C VAL A 484 -8.56 -4.88 20.08
N TYR A 485 -8.25 -4.74 18.79
CA TYR A 485 -7.84 -3.45 18.23
C TYR A 485 -8.44 -3.13 16.87
N LEU A 486 -8.41 -4.10 15.96
CA LEU A 486 -8.48 -3.79 14.53
C LEU A 486 -9.89 -3.45 14.05
N ALA A 487 -10.90 -4.19 14.51
CA ALA A 487 -12.28 -3.95 14.12
C ALA A 487 -12.85 -2.71 14.82
N ARG A 488 -13.85 -2.11 14.20
CA ARG A 488 -14.61 -1.04 14.81
C ARG A 488 -15.48 -1.56 15.96
N PRO A 489 -15.64 -0.78 17.04
CA PRO A 489 -16.40 -1.22 18.22
C PRO A 489 -17.89 -1.46 17.92
N ASP A 490 -18.45 -0.72 16.95
CA ASP A 490 -19.84 -0.84 16.50
C ASP A 490 -20.08 -2.02 15.54
N SER A 491 -19.08 -2.85 15.28
CA SER A 491 -19.21 -4.05 14.47
C SER A 491 -19.57 -5.30 15.29
N VAL A 492 -20.25 -6.23 14.64
CA VAL A 492 -20.49 -7.60 15.11
C VAL A 492 -19.77 -8.56 14.17
N LEU A 493 -18.92 -9.42 14.73
CA LEU A 493 -18.12 -10.41 14.00
C LEU A 493 -18.41 -11.79 14.56
N ASP A 494 -18.89 -12.72 13.73
CA ASP A 494 -19.23 -14.09 14.14
C ASP A 494 -20.22 -14.10 15.34
N GLY A 495 -21.21 -13.21 15.30
CA GLY A 495 -22.18 -13.00 16.38
C GLY A 495 -21.63 -12.30 17.64
N ILE A 496 -20.36 -11.90 17.66
CA ILE A 496 -19.74 -11.24 18.82
C ILE A 496 -19.66 -9.73 18.60
N SER A 497 -20.27 -8.95 19.51
CA SER A 497 -20.11 -7.50 19.54
C SER A 497 -18.69 -7.12 19.98
N VAL A 498 -17.98 -6.38 19.12
CA VAL A 498 -16.61 -5.91 19.40
C VAL A 498 -16.61 -5.00 20.64
N TYR A 499 -17.54 -4.04 20.73
CA TYR A 499 -17.68 -3.16 21.89
C TYR A 499 -17.84 -3.94 23.21
N ARG A 500 -18.77 -4.90 23.26
CA ARG A 500 -19.00 -5.71 24.48
C ARG A 500 -17.78 -6.57 24.83
N SER A 501 -17.06 -7.09 23.83
CA SER A 501 -15.85 -7.86 24.08
C SER A 501 -14.77 -6.99 24.74
N ARG A 502 -14.62 -5.73 24.33
CA ARG A 502 -13.68 -4.78 24.94
C ARG A 502 -14.08 -4.35 26.35
N MET A 503 -15.39 -4.24 26.62
CA MET A 503 -15.88 -4.04 28.00
C MET A 503 -15.48 -5.21 28.90
N ALA A 504 -15.70 -6.44 28.45
CA ALA A 504 -15.31 -7.65 29.17
C ALA A 504 -13.79 -7.75 29.39
N MET A 505 -12.99 -7.36 28.40
CA MET A 505 -11.53 -7.27 28.58
C MET A 505 -11.16 -6.28 29.70
N GLY A 506 -11.86 -5.15 29.80
CA GLY A 506 -11.68 -4.18 30.89
C GLY A 506 -12.01 -4.75 32.26
N ASP A 507 -13.11 -5.49 32.37
CA ASP A 507 -13.53 -6.13 33.63
C ASP A 507 -12.53 -7.19 34.09
N ALA A 508 -12.01 -8.00 33.16
CA ALA A 508 -11.02 -9.02 33.46
C ALA A 508 -9.64 -8.41 33.77
N LEU A 509 -9.23 -7.37 33.03
CA LEU A 509 -7.98 -6.65 33.29
C LEU A 509 -7.99 -5.96 34.65
N ALA A 510 -9.15 -5.49 35.13
CA ALA A 510 -9.27 -4.95 36.48
C ALA A 510 -8.90 -5.96 37.56
N VAL A 511 -9.32 -7.23 37.41
CA VAL A 511 -9.00 -8.30 38.35
C VAL A 511 -7.48 -8.51 38.40
N GLU A 512 -6.85 -8.57 37.24
CA GLU A 512 -5.40 -8.78 37.14
C GLU A 512 -4.61 -7.58 37.67
N VAL A 513 -5.05 -6.36 37.35
CA VAL A 513 -4.46 -5.13 37.89
C VAL A 513 -4.55 -5.09 39.41
N GLN A 514 -5.72 -5.41 39.99
CA GLN A 514 -5.89 -5.43 41.43
C GLN A 514 -4.94 -6.43 42.10
N ARG A 515 -4.79 -7.63 41.52
CA ARG A 515 -3.89 -8.67 41.99
C ARG A 515 -2.44 -8.18 42.00
N VAL A 516 -1.95 -7.69 40.86
CA VAL A 516 -0.55 -7.27 40.71
C VAL A 516 -0.24 -6.02 41.55
N LEU A 517 -1.14 -5.05 41.65
CA LEU A 517 -0.95 -3.88 42.52
C LEU A 517 -0.85 -4.27 44.00
N SER A 518 -1.65 -5.24 44.44
CA SER A 518 -1.62 -5.75 45.82
C SER A 518 -0.30 -6.45 46.12
N GLU A 519 0.21 -7.26 45.19
CA GLU A 519 1.50 -7.96 45.32
C GLU A 519 2.68 -6.98 45.40
N ASN A 520 2.62 -5.90 44.63
CA ASN A 520 3.67 -4.88 44.59
C ASN A 520 3.49 -3.76 45.63
N LYS A 521 2.40 -3.78 46.41
CA LYS A 521 2.04 -2.75 47.40
C LYS A 521 2.00 -1.34 46.79
N LEU A 522 1.45 -1.22 45.59
CA LEU A 522 1.30 0.04 44.85
C LEU A 522 -0.16 0.52 44.88
N SER A 523 -0.35 1.84 44.89
CA SER A 523 -1.65 2.48 44.75
C SER A 523 -1.74 3.27 43.45
N VAL A 524 -2.93 3.34 42.88
CA VAL A 524 -3.26 4.14 41.69
C VAL A 524 -4.31 5.17 42.07
N ASP A 525 -4.13 6.40 41.63
CA ASP A 525 -5.05 7.51 41.92
C ASP A 525 -6.05 7.74 40.78
N VAL A 526 -5.68 7.39 39.54
CA VAL A 526 -6.48 7.66 38.34
C VAL A 526 -6.17 6.68 37.21
N VAL A 527 -7.22 6.30 36.47
CA VAL A 527 -7.13 5.51 35.24
C VAL A 527 -7.24 6.43 34.03
N ILE A 528 -6.28 6.32 33.11
CA ILE A 528 -6.18 7.15 31.91
C ILE A 528 -6.03 6.25 30.67
N PRO A 529 -6.96 6.28 29.71
CA PRO A 529 -6.82 5.51 28.49
C PRO A 529 -5.83 6.16 27.51
N VAL A 530 -5.18 5.33 26.71
CA VAL A 530 -4.59 5.75 25.44
C VAL A 530 -5.70 5.78 24.39
N PRO A 531 -5.98 6.94 23.78
CA PRO A 531 -7.07 7.05 22.82
C PRO A 531 -6.69 6.51 21.42
N ASP A 532 -7.63 5.93 20.65
CA ASP A 532 -9.08 5.89 20.90
C ASP A 532 -9.62 4.54 21.38
N THR A 533 -8.94 3.42 21.05
CA THR A 533 -9.45 2.05 21.23
C THR A 533 -9.67 1.68 22.70
N SER A 534 -8.70 2.00 23.56
CA SER A 534 -8.66 1.53 24.95
C SER A 534 -9.65 2.23 25.87
N ARG A 535 -10.35 3.27 25.40
CA ARG A 535 -11.35 4.01 26.20
C ARG A 535 -12.41 3.09 26.81
N VAL A 536 -12.91 2.13 26.02
CA VAL A 536 -13.96 1.22 26.45
C VAL A 536 -13.47 0.33 27.60
N ALA A 537 -12.34 -0.34 27.40
CA ALA A 537 -11.77 -1.23 28.41
C ALA A 537 -11.31 -0.45 29.66
N ALA A 538 -10.70 0.73 29.49
CA ALA A 538 -10.24 1.56 30.60
C ALA A 538 -11.38 2.09 31.45
N LEU A 539 -12.51 2.46 30.84
CA LEU A 539 -13.70 2.91 31.57
C LEU A 539 -14.26 1.80 32.45
N ASN A 540 -14.46 0.61 31.88
CA ASN A 540 -14.90 -0.59 32.60
C ASN A 540 -13.93 -0.95 33.73
N LEU A 541 -12.64 -0.95 33.44
CA LEU A 541 -11.60 -1.20 34.42
C LEU A 541 -11.65 -0.22 35.59
N ALA A 542 -11.77 1.08 35.30
CA ALA A 542 -11.85 2.13 36.32
C ALA A 542 -13.07 1.95 37.23
N GLN A 543 -14.24 1.65 36.64
CA GLN A 543 -15.46 1.36 37.39
C GLN A 543 -15.30 0.14 38.29
N LYS A 544 -14.70 -0.94 37.76
CA LYS A 544 -14.49 -2.19 38.51
C LYS A 544 -13.50 -2.01 39.67
N LEU A 545 -12.45 -1.21 39.49
CA LEU A 545 -11.49 -0.86 40.53
C LEU A 545 -11.98 0.24 41.48
N ASN A 546 -13.13 0.86 41.20
CA ASN A 546 -13.64 2.04 41.91
C ASN A 546 -12.62 3.21 41.92
N LEU A 547 -11.99 3.44 40.77
CA LEU A 547 -11.01 4.51 40.57
C LEU A 547 -11.57 5.57 39.60
N PRO A 548 -11.17 6.86 39.75
CA PRO A 548 -11.52 7.89 38.78
C PRO A 548 -11.00 7.58 37.38
N TYR A 549 -11.88 7.69 36.37
CA TYR A 549 -11.51 7.71 34.96
C TYR A 549 -11.28 9.15 34.50
N ARG A 550 -10.17 9.42 33.80
CA ARG A 550 -9.86 10.76 33.25
C ARG A 550 -9.29 10.66 31.84
N GLU A 551 -9.73 11.54 30.96
CA GLU A 551 -9.11 11.74 29.64
C GLU A 551 -7.82 12.57 29.81
N GLY A 552 -6.73 11.92 30.23
CA GLY A 552 -5.43 12.57 30.35
C GLY A 552 -4.74 12.80 29.00
N PHE A 553 -5.00 11.95 28.01
CA PHE A 553 -4.44 12.09 26.66
C PHE A 553 -5.51 12.53 25.66
N VAL A 554 -5.16 13.53 24.84
CA VAL A 554 -5.99 13.98 23.73
C VAL A 554 -5.30 13.62 22.41
N LYS A 555 -5.99 12.85 21.57
CA LYS A 555 -5.52 12.52 20.22
C LYS A 555 -5.71 13.69 19.26
N ASN A 556 -4.63 14.09 18.60
CA ASN A 556 -4.69 15.08 17.54
C ASN A 556 -5.29 14.45 16.28
N ARG A 557 -6.55 14.78 15.98
CA ARG A 557 -7.31 14.18 14.87
C ARG A 557 -6.83 14.60 13.48
N TYR A 558 -6.20 15.77 13.37
CA TYR A 558 -5.85 16.40 12.10
C TYR A 558 -4.36 16.27 11.74
N VAL A 559 -3.68 15.24 12.26
CA VAL A 559 -2.27 15.01 11.97
C VAL A 559 -2.15 14.36 10.59
N GLY A 560 -1.64 15.10 9.61
CA GLY A 560 -1.27 14.54 8.30
C GLY A 560 -0.09 13.58 8.38
N ARG A 561 0.15 12.80 7.30
CA ARG A 561 1.38 11.98 7.18
C ARG A 561 2.59 12.90 7.37
N THR A 562 3.50 12.55 8.27
CA THR A 562 4.73 13.30 8.48
C THR A 562 5.64 13.10 7.27
N PHE A 563 5.99 14.20 6.58
CA PHE A 563 7.05 14.18 5.57
C PHE A 563 8.34 13.63 6.21
N ILE A 564 9.04 12.78 5.48
CA ILE A 564 10.31 12.19 5.90
C ILE A 564 11.28 13.35 6.13
N MET A 565 11.62 13.60 7.39
CA MET A 565 12.56 14.66 7.77
C MET A 565 13.89 14.00 8.15
N PRO A 566 15.03 14.34 7.51
CA PRO A 566 16.32 13.77 7.86
C PRO A 566 16.76 14.28 9.23
N GLY A 567 17.03 13.36 10.18
CA GLY A 567 17.57 13.69 11.51
C GLY A 567 16.98 12.88 12.67
N GLN A 568 17.83 12.14 13.39
CA GLN A 568 17.44 11.27 14.52
C GLN A 568 16.87 12.05 15.72
N GLN A 569 17.29 13.31 15.92
CA GLN A 569 16.76 14.18 16.98
C GLN A 569 15.30 14.63 16.77
N MET A 570 14.81 14.65 15.53
CA MET A 570 13.45 15.10 15.21
C MET A 570 12.40 13.97 15.27
N ARG A 571 12.84 12.70 15.34
CA ARG A 571 11.94 11.54 15.55
C ARG A 571 11.28 11.53 16.94
N LYS A 572 11.94 12.10 17.96
CA LYS A 572 11.35 12.30 19.31
C LYS A 572 10.09 13.19 19.29
N LYS A 573 9.85 13.97 18.24
CA LYS A 573 8.63 14.81 18.09
C LYS A 573 7.40 14.09 17.54
N ASN A 574 7.46 12.79 17.20
CA ASN A 574 6.37 12.13 16.47
C ASN A 574 5.17 11.69 17.33
N VAL A 575 5.38 11.29 18.60
CA VAL A 575 4.25 10.89 19.48
C VAL A 575 3.58 12.11 20.10
N ARG A 576 4.33 13.13 20.55
CA ARG A 576 3.78 14.43 20.95
C ARG A 576 2.99 15.14 19.85
N ARG A 577 3.23 14.80 18.58
CA ARG A 577 2.40 15.26 17.46
C ARG A 577 1.07 14.54 17.38
N LYS A 578 1.00 13.27 17.78
CA LYS A 578 -0.20 12.43 17.73
C LYS A 578 -1.07 12.55 18.98
N LEU A 579 -0.45 12.74 20.13
CA LEU A 579 -1.10 12.77 21.44
C LEU A 579 -0.58 13.97 22.23
N ASN A 580 -1.47 14.60 22.99
CA ASN A 580 -1.13 15.64 23.96
C ASN A 580 -1.53 15.20 25.37
N ALA A 581 -0.66 15.43 26.36
CA ALA A 581 -0.93 15.10 27.76
C ALA A 581 -1.45 16.34 28.52
N MET A 582 -2.55 16.21 29.24
CA MET A 582 -3.12 17.30 30.05
C MET A 582 -2.51 17.29 31.46
N ALA A 583 -1.56 18.19 31.72
CA ALA A 583 -0.74 18.16 32.94
C ALA A 583 -1.53 18.03 34.26
N LEU A 584 -2.67 18.71 34.40
CA LEU A 584 -3.52 18.66 35.60
C LEU A 584 -4.07 17.24 35.90
N GLU A 585 -4.17 16.38 34.89
CA GLU A 585 -4.64 15.00 35.10
C GLU A 585 -3.53 14.07 35.61
N PHE A 586 -2.26 14.45 35.46
CA PHE A 586 -1.09 13.61 35.82
C PHE A 586 -0.31 14.13 37.04
N SER A 587 -0.19 15.45 37.21
CA SER A 587 0.69 16.08 38.19
C SER A 587 0.46 15.55 39.61
N GLY A 588 1.51 15.00 40.23
CA GLY A 588 1.51 14.50 41.60
C GLY A 588 0.81 13.15 41.82
N LYS A 589 0.26 12.52 40.78
CA LYS A 589 -0.55 11.30 40.88
C LYS A 589 0.20 10.03 40.45
N ASN A 590 -0.17 8.90 41.04
CA ASN A 590 0.14 7.56 40.53
C ASN A 590 -0.89 7.20 39.45
N VAL A 591 -0.47 7.19 38.19
CA VAL A 591 -1.38 7.01 37.05
C VAL A 591 -1.34 5.57 36.52
N LEU A 592 -2.51 5.02 36.22
CA LEU A 592 -2.66 3.78 35.46
C LEU A 592 -3.04 4.12 34.02
N ILE A 593 -2.09 3.97 33.12
CA ILE A 593 -2.30 4.14 31.68
C ILE A 593 -2.77 2.83 31.09
N VAL A 594 -3.93 2.83 30.44
CA VAL A 594 -4.50 1.63 29.80
C VAL A 594 -4.36 1.75 28.29
N ASP A 595 -3.65 0.82 27.67
CA ASP A 595 -3.44 0.73 26.23
C ASP A 595 -4.01 -0.59 25.68
N ASP A 596 -4.34 -0.64 24.40
CA ASP A 596 -4.93 -1.85 23.79
C ASP A 596 -3.90 -2.99 23.72
N SER A 597 -2.67 -2.65 23.34
CA SER A 597 -1.59 -3.60 23.11
C SER A 597 -0.22 -2.92 23.12
N ILE A 598 0.83 -3.70 23.40
CA ILE A 598 2.23 -3.23 23.33
C ILE A 598 2.99 -4.07 22.30
N VAL A 599 3.30 -3.47 21.14
CA VAL A 599 3.98 -4.15 20.01
C VAL A 599 5.50 -3.90 20.04
N ARG A 600 5.96 -2.74 19.51
CA ARG A 600 7.38 -2.35 19.47
C ARG A 600 7.85 -1.63 20.74
N GLY A 601 6.93 -1.26 21.64
CA GLY A 601 7.21 -0.48 22.85
C GLY A 601 7.61 0.99 22.64
N THR A 602 7.98 1.41 21.43
CA THR A 602 8.41 2.80 21.14
C THR A 602 7.31 3.83 21.41
N THR A 603 6.08 3.57 21.00
CA THR A 603 4.93 4.46 21.30
C THR A 603 4.66 4.52 22.79
N SER A 604 4.58 3.36 23.45
CA SER A 604 4.34 3.27 24.90
C SER A 604 5.43 3.98 25.70
N LYS A 605 6.69 3.89 25.27
CA LYS A 605 7.81 4.62 25.88
C LYS A 605 7.63 6.13 25.85
N GLU A 606 7.21 6.67 24.71
CA GLU A 606 6.94 8.09 24.58
C GLU A 606 5.69 8.51 25.35
N ILE A 607 4.66 7.67 25.44
CA ILE A 607 3.45 7.90 26.26
C ILE A 607 3.82 8.00 27.74
N VAL A 608 4.60 7.05 28.24
CA VAL A 608 5.10 7.04 29.62
C VAL A 608 5.96 8.27 29.88
N GLN A 609 6.86 8.60 28.96
CA GLN A 609 7.70 9.79 29.09
C GLN A 609 6.86 11.07 29.14
N MET A 610 5.85 11.23 28.29
CA MET A 610 4.94 12.38 28.32
C MET A 610 4.23 12.51 29.67
N ALA A 611 3.75 11.41 30.25
CA ALA A 611 3.12 11.41 31.57
C ALA A 611 4.10 11.85 32.67
N LYS A 612 5.34 11.32 32.65
CA LYS A 612 6.40 11.72 33.60
C LYS A 612 6.80 13.19 33.43
N ASP A 613 6.90 13.67 32.19
CA ASP A 613 7.26 15.06 31.87
C ASP A 613 6.26 16.08 32.42
N VAL A 614 4.97 15.71 32.51
CA VAL A 614 3.92 16.58 33.07
C VAL A 614 3.67 16.35 34.56
N GLY A 615 4.55 15.59 35.24
CA GLY A 615 4.59 15.49 36.69
C GLY A 615 3.92 14.25 37.30
N ALA A 616 3.66 13.18 36.54
CA ALA A 616 3.21 11.91 37.12
C ALA A 616 4.25 11.35 38.10
N LYS A 617 3.80 10.91 39.28
CA LYS A 617 4.67 10.36 40.34
C LYS A 617 5.13 8.94 40.02
N ASN A 618 4.18 8.06 39.74
CA ASN A 618 4.39 6.70 39.24
C ASN A 618 3.51 6.50 38.00
N VAL A 619 4.03 5.81 37.00
CA VAL A 619 3.34 5.48 35.75
C VAL A 619 3.31 3.97 35.61
N ILE A 620 2.13 3.40 35.88
CA ILE A 620 1.81 1.99 35.65
C ILE A 620 1.12 1.88 34.30
N VAL A 621 1.51 0.90 33.48
CA VAL A 621 0.89 0.65 32.18
C VAL A 621 0.18 -0.70 32.22
N ALA A 622 -1.09 -0.74 31.82
CA ALA A 622 -1.86 -1.97 31.64
C ALA A 622 -2.23 -2.15 30.16
N SER A 623 -1.99 -3.35 29.64
CA SER A 623 -2.30 -3.75 28.27
C SER A 623 -3.51 -4.68 28.24
N CYS A 624 -4.53 -4.35 27.45
CA CYS A 624 -5.72 -5.21 27.25
C CYS A 624 -5.41 -6.51 26.50
N ALA A 625 -4.28 -6.56 25.78
CA ALA A 625 -3.75 -7.77 25.17
C ALA A 625 -2.63 -8.40 26.02
N PRO A 626 -2.44 -9.73 25.95
CA PRO A 626 -1.22 -10.39 26.40
C PRO A 626 0.03 -9.87 25.67
N PRO A 627 1.25 -10.18 26.16
CA PRO A 627 2.47 -9.77 25.50
C PRO A 627 2.56 -10.34 24.07
N ILE A 628 2.72 -9.46 23.08
CA ILE A 628 2.86 -9.84 21.67
C ILE A 628 4.29 -10.29 21.42
N ARG A 629 4.48 -11.59 21.21
CA ARG A 629 5.80 -12.23 21.12
C ARG A 629 6.11 -12.75 19.72
N TYR A 630 5.11 -12.89 18.86
CA TYR A 630 5.25 -13.47 17.53
C TYR A 630 4.57 -12.61 16.46
N PRO A 631 5.08 -12.61 15.21
CA PRO A 631 4.50 -11.87 14.11
C PRO A 631 3.21 -12.53 13.62
N ASN A 632 2.20 -11.73 13.26
CA ASN A 632 1.04 -12.27 12.55
C ASN A 632 1.43 -12.54 11.07
N VAL A 633 0.98 -13.67 10.54
CA VAL A 633 1.24 -14.10 9.14
C VAL A 633 -0.06 -14.28 8.34
N TYR A 634 -1.18 -13.85 8.91
CA TYR A 634 -2.54 -14.01 8.38
C TYR A 634 -3.12 -12.70 7.86
N GLY A 635 -2.32 -11.64 7.83
CA GLY A 635 -2.66 -10.36 7.23
C GLY A 635 -2.45 -9.18 8.17
N ILE A 636 -2.25 -9.35 9.48
CA ILE A 636 -1.94 -8.19 10.34
C ILE A 636 -0.47 -7.79 10.17
N ASP A 637 -0.20 -6.54 9.79
CA ASP A 637 1.17 -6.04 9.66
C ASP A 637 1.81 -5.88 11.05
N MET A 638 2.51 -6.93 11.47
CA MET A 638 3.33 -6.95 12.68
C MET A 638 4.81 -6.93 12.31
N PRO A 639 5.70 -6.33 13.12
CA PRO A 639 7.14 -6.27 12.85
C PRO A 639 7.82 -7.65 12.99
N SER A 640 9.13 -7.73 12.78
CA SER A 640 9.89 -8.98 13.03
C SER A 640 9.94 -9.32 14.52
N ARG A 641 10.25 -10.58 14.89
CA ARG A 641 10.33 -11.00 16.31
C ARG A 641 11.31 -10.13 17.09
N ALA A 642 12.48 -9.83 16.52
CA ALA A 642 13.50 -9.00 17.14
C ALA A 642 13.06 -7.54 17.41
N GLU A 643 12.05 -7.04 16.67
CA GLU A 643 11.50 -5.70 16.85
C GLU A 643 10.34 -5.65 17.86
N LEU A 644 9.80 -6.80 18.28
CA LEU A 644 8.77 -6.88 19.31
C LEU A 644 9.38 -6.68 20.69
N VAL A 645 8.81 -5.79 21.49
CA VAL A 645 9.40 -5.46 22.81
C VAL A 645 9.34 -6.64 23.78
N ALA A 646 8.31 -7.49 23.64
CA ALA A 646 8.11 -8.65 24.51
C ALA A 646 8.84 -9.91 24.02
N TYR A 647 9.46 -9.92 22.85
CA TYR A 647 10.18 -11.11 22.38
C TYR A 647 11.39 -11.40 23.27
N GLY A 648 11.41 -12.58 23.90
CA GLY A 648 12.46 -13.00 24.83
C GLY A 648 12.59 -12.17 26.11
N ARG A 649 11.56 -11.39 26.49
CA ARG A 649 11.58 -10.53 27.69
C ARG A 649 10.43 -10.85 28.65
N ASP A 650 10.70 -10.72 29.93
CA ASP A 650 9.68 -10.71 30.98
C ASP A 650 9.07 -9.31 31.15
N GLU A 651 8.02 -9.21 31.95
CA GLU A 651 7.25 -8.00 32.19
C GLU A 651 8.11 -6.89 32.83
N ALA A 652 9.05 -7.26 33.72
CA ALA A 652 9.99 -6.33 34.34
C ALA A 652 10.95 -5.71 33.31
N SER A 653 11.50 -6.54 32.42
CA SER A 653 12.36 -6.07 31.32
C SER A 653 11.59 -5.20 30.33
N ILE A 654 10.32 -5.51 30.07
CA ILE A 654 9.44 -4.68 29.23
C ILE A 654 9.18 -3.33 29.89
N ALA A 655 8.85 -3.31 31.20
CA ALA A 655 8.63 -2.08 31.97
C ALA A 655 9.85 -1.16 31.89
N SER A 656 11.05 -1.71 32.13
CA SER A 656 12.31 -0.98 31.99
C SER A 656 12.53 -0.46 30.56
N ALA A 657 12.26 -1.27 29.54
CA ALA A 657 12.44 -0.87 28.14
C ALA A 657 11.58 0.34 27.74
N ILE A 658 10.33 0.41 28.25
CA ILE A 658 9.40 1.52 28.01
C ILE A 658 9.50 2.64 29.07
N GLY A 659 10.26 2.44 30.14
CA GLY A 659 10.43 3.42 31.23
C GLY A 659 9.23 3.53 32.17
N ALA A 660 8.34 2.53 32.19
CA ALA A 660 7.23 2.45 33.12
C ALA A 660 7.71 1.92 34.48
N ASP A 661 7.02 2.29 35.55
CA ASP A 661 7.35 1.81 36.89
C ASP A 661 6.81 0.39 37.12
N LEU A 662 5.73 0.03 36.41
CA LEU A 662 5.17 -1.31 36.34
C LEU A 662 4.43 -1.50 35.02
N VAL A 663 4.47 -2.72 34.46
CA VAL A 663 3.64 -3.12 33.32
C VAL A 663 2.81 -4.33 33.70
N ILE A 664 1.52 -4.31 33.36
CA ILE A 664 0.54 -5.36 33.62
C ILE A 664 -0.07 -5.76 32.28
N PHE A 665 -0.14 -7.05 31.99
CA PHE A 665 -0.75 -7.57 30.77
C PHE A 665 -1.97 -8.40 31.10
N GLN A 666 -2.98 -8.32 30.24
CA GLN A 666 -4.08 -9.28 30.26
C GLN A 666 -3.56 -10.71 30.11
N THR A 667 -4.12 -11.66 30.85
CA THR A 667 -3.80 -13.07 30.65
C THR A 667 -4.46 -13.58 29.36
N LEU A 668 -3.80 -14.51 28.65
CA LEU A 668 -4.38 -15.08 27.43
C LEU A 668 -5.72 -15.80 27.69
N PRO A 669 -5.88 -16.62 28.75
CA PRO A 669 -7.17 -17.23 29.07
C PRO A 669 -8.27 -16.21 29.28
N ASP A 670 -8.00 -15.11 29.98
CA ASP A 670 -9.00 -14.08 30.24
C ASP A 670 -9.35 -13.28 28.99
N LEU A 671 -8.38 -13.01 28.11
CA LEU A 671 -8.64 -12.40 26.80
C LEU A 671 -9.59 -13.29 25.98
N VAL A 672 -9.27 -14.58 25.86
CA VAL A 672 -10.09 -15.55 25.12
C VAL A 672 -11.50 -15.63 25.71
N GLU A 673 -11.61 -15.70 27.04
CA GLU A 673 -12.93 -15.77 27.69
C GLU A 673 -13.73 -14.48 27.55
N SER A 674 -13.08 -13.32 27.56
CA SER A 674 -13.72 -12.01 27.36
C SER A 674 -14.48 -11.93 26.04
N VAL A 675 -13.97 -12.60 25.01
CA VAL A 675 -14.58 -12.71 23.68
C VAL A 675 -15.56 -13.89 23.62
N ARG A 676 -15.11 -15.09 24.00
CA ARG A 676 -15.87 -16.35 23.92
C ARG A 676 -17.18 -16.35 24.71
N GLN A 677 -17.25 -15.63 25.84
CA GLN A 677 -18.48 -15.60 26.63
C GLN A 677 -19.68 -14.98 25.87
N LEU A 678 -19.40 -14.17 24.83
CA LEU A 678 -20.42 -13.54 23.99
C LEU A 678 -20.93 -14.47 22.88
N ASN A 679 -20.13 -15.46 22.49
CA ASN A 679 -20.55 -16.56 21.62
C ASN A 679 -19.80 -17.85 21.98
N ARG A 680 -20.50 -18.75 22.69
CA ARG A 680 -19.95 -20.03 23.19
C ARG A 680 -19.73 -21.06 22.09
N ASP A 681 -20.24 -20.84 20.88
CA ASP A 681 -20.05 -21.76 19.76
C ASP A 681 -18.62 -21.69 19.22
N ILE A 682 -17.93 -20.55 19.41
CA ILE A 682 -16.52 -20.37 19.07
C ILE A 682 -15.65 -21.06 20.12
N LYS A 683 -14.98 -22.16 19.73
CA LYS A 683 -14.17 -22.97 20.65
C LYS A 683 -12.72 -22.53 20.72
N ALA A 684 -12.19 -21.95 19.66
CA ALA A 684 -10.81 -21.51 19.54
C ALA A 684 -10.75 -20.15 18.84
N PHE A 685 -9.62 -19.47 18.99
CA PHE A 685 -9.29 -18.23 18.29
C PHE A 685 -7.86 -18.34 17.76
N ASP A 686 -7.54 -17.63 16.69
CA ASP A 686 -6.14 -17.46 16.33
C ASP A 686 -5.46 -16.57 17.37
N CYS A 687 -4.57 -17.17 18.16
CA CYS A 687 -3.79 -16.50 19.20
C CYS A 687 -2.28 -16.51 18.87
N SER A 688 -1.95 -16.75 17.60
CA SER A 688 -0.59 -16.96 17.10
C SER A 688 0.40 -15.88 17.54
N VAL A 689 -0.03 -14.62 17.57
CA VAL A 689 0.80 -13.47 17.99
C VAL A 689 1.26 -13.54 19.46
N PHE A 690 0.55 -14.31 20.30
CA PHE A 690 0.86 -14.50 21.72
C PHE A 690 1.58 -15.83 21.97
N THR A 691 1.11 -16.92 21.32
CA THR A 691 1.58 -18.29 21.59
C THR A 691 2.67 -18.78 20.65
N GLY A 692 2.72 -18.26 19.42
CA GLY A 692 3.55 -18.79 18.34
C GLY A 692 2.95 -20.02 17.66
N GLU A 693 1.71 -20.40 18.03
CA GLU A 693 0.99 -21.53 17.45
C GLU A 693 0.06 -21.05 16.33
N TYR A 694 0.37 -21.43 15.09
CA TYR A 694 -0.35 -20.98 13.91
C TYR A 694 -1.35 -22.04 13.44
N VAL A 695 -2.65 -21.72 13.50
CA VAL A 695 -3.75 -22.69 13.28
C VAL A 695 -3.77 -23.36 11.90
N THR A 696 -3.23 -22.73 10.85
CA THR A 696 -3.21 -23.31 9.49
C THR A 696 -2.13 -24.37 9.31
N GLY A 697 -1.19 -24.49 10.26
CA GLY A 697 0.06 -25.23 10.10
C GLY A 697 0.96 -24.62 9.02
N GLY A 698 2.13 -25.22 8.78
CA GLY A 698 3.07 -24.78 7.73
C GLY A 698 3.85 -23.49 8.04
N VAL A 699 3.77 -23.00 9.28
CA VAL A 699 4.53 -21.85 9.77
C VAL A 699 5.58 -22.40 10.74
N ASP A 700 6.77 -22.67 10.20
CA ASP A 700 7.91 -23.16 10.96
C ASP A 700 9.00 -22.10 11.11
N GLU A 701 10.10 -22.46 11.79
CA GLU A 701 11.23 -21.55 12.00
C GLU A 701 11.90 -21.15 10.67
N GLN A 702 11.85 -22.02 9.64
CA GLN A 702 12.40 -21.72 8.32
C GLN A 702 11.58 -20.63 7.63
N TYR A 703 10.26 -20.77 7.64
CA TYR A 703 9.32 -19.77 7.13
C TYR A 703 9.49 -18.42 7.86
N MET A 704 9.59 -18.45 9.19
CA MET A 704 9.82 -17.25 10.00
C MET A 704 11.13 -16.54 9.64
N THR A 705 12.24 -17.28 9.62
CA THR A 705 13.56 -16.75 9.25
C THR A 705 13.53 -16.15 7.85
N CYS A 706 12.79 -16.79 6.93
CA CYS A 706 12.65 -16.32 5.58
C CYS A 706 11.91 -14.97 5.51
N ILE A 707 10.76 -14.83 6.19
CA ILE A 707 10.03 -13.55 6.23
C ILE A 707 10.86 -12.45 6.87
N GLU A 708 11.58 -12.76 7.95
CA GLU A 708 12.45 -11.81 8.64
C GLU A 708 13.58 -11.32 7.73
N SER A 709 14.20 -12.23 6.97
CA SER A 709 15.23 -11.90 5.98
C SER A 709 14.68 -11.00 4.87
N LEU A 710 13.52 -11.36 4.30
CA LEU A 710 12.86 -10.57 3.26
C LEU A 710 12.52 -9.15 3.75
N ARG A 711 12.09 -9.00 5.00
CA ARG A 711 11.83 -7.69 5.61
C ARG A 711 13.11 -6.89 5.82
N ALA A 712 14.19 -7.52 6.29
CA ALA A 712 15.48 -6.88 6.45
C ALA A 712 16.02 -6.37 5.10
N ASP A 713 15.85 -7.15 4.03
CA ASP A 713 16.22 -6.75 2.68
C ASP A 713 15.32 -5.62 2.15
N ASN A 714 14.02 -5.64 2.43
CA ASN A 714 13.11 -4.52 2.11
C ASN A 714 13.52 -3.23 2.82
N VAL A 715 13.85 -3.32 4.11
CA VAL A 715 14.34 -2.17 4.88
C VAL A 715 15.70 -1.71 4.34
N ARG A 716 16.62 -2.62 4.00
CA ARG A 716 17.91 -2.29 3.41
C ARG A 716 17.75 -1.66 2.02
N ASN A 717 16.84 -2.15 1.18
CA ASN A 717 16.53 -1.57 -0.12
C ASN A 717 15.89 -0.20 0.03
N LYS A 718 15.00 -0.02 1.01
CA LYS A 718 14.41 1.28 1.36
C LYS A 718 15.46 2.24 1.87
N ILE A 719 16.34 1.81 2.79
CA ILE A 719 17.45 2.61 3.29
C ILE A 719 18.43 2.91 2.16
N SER A 720 18.74 1.98 1.27
CA SER A 720 19.66 2.20 0.14
C SER A 720 19.06 3.15 -0.90
N ALA A 721 17.74 3.09 -1.12
CA ALA A 721 17.00 4.06 -1.92
C ALA A 721 16.90 5.44 -1.25
N MET A 722 17.04 5.51 0.08
CA MET A 722 17.01 6.76 0.86
C MET A 722 18.41 7.29 1.25
N SER A 723 19.45 6.47 1.22
CA SER A 723 20.83 6.76 1.65
C SER A 723 21.79 6.92 0.48
N GLY A 724 21.32 6.70 -0.76
CA GLY A 724 22.02 7.14 -1.97
C GLY A 724 22.24 8.66 -2.03
N ASP A 725 21.65 9.41 -1.10
CA ASP A 725 21.72 10.88 -0.96
C ASP A 725 22.71 11.35 0.14
N LEU A 726 23.36 10.44 0.89
CA LEU A 726 24.29 10.79 1.97
C LEU A 726 25.50 9.85 2.02
N GLY A 727 26.50 10.09 1.19
CA GLY A 727 27.73 9.30 1.23
C GLY A 727 28.82 9.73 0.25
N GLN A 728 29.33 10.96 0.37
CA GLN A 728 30.73 11.26 0.04
C GLN A 728 31.13 12.62 0.62
N GLN A 729 31.63 12.63 1.87
CA GLN A 729 32.65 13.58 2.30
C GLN A 729 33.21 13.16 3.67
N GLU A 730 34.28 12.38 3.66
CA GLU A 730 35.36 12.53 4.64
C GLU A 730 36.71 12.51 3.93
N GLY A 731 37.51 13.53 4.21
CA GLY A 731 38.96 13.54 4.01
C GLY A 731 39.53 14.60 3.05
N LYS A 732 39.86 15.80 3.57
CA LYS A 732 41.25 16.31 3.74
C LYS A 732 41.36 17.84 3.90
N GLY A 733 42.06 18.26 4.98
CA GLY A 733 42.83 19.51 5.13
C GLY A 733 42.02 20.77 5.49
N GLY A 734 42.40 21.65 6.40
CA GLY A 734 43.58 21.83 7.24
C GLY A 734 43.64 23.28 7.71
N GLY A 735 43.84 23.51 9.02
CA GLY A 735 44.41 24.72 9.65
C GLY A 735 43.70 26.07 9.55
N ALA A 736 43.20 26.58 10.68
CA ALA A 736 43.60 27.86 11.29
C ALA A 736 42.65 28.28 12.44
N ASP A 737 43.19 28.32 13.65
CA ASP A 737 42.76 29.20 14.76
C ASP A 737 43.56 30.53 14.65
N PRO A 738 43.12 31.70 15.20
CA PRO A 738 42.67 31.81 16.59
C PRO A 738 41.53 32.81 16.93
N ALA A 739 40.89 32.51 18.06
CA ALA A 739 40.28 33.38 19.09
C ALA A 739 39.98 34.87 18.80
N SER A 740 38.73 35.28 19.06
CA SER A 740 38.44 36.43 19.94
C SER A 740 37.00 36.46 20.46
N THR A 741 36.93 36.80 21.74
CA THR A 741 35.82 37.13 22.62
C THR A 741 34.86 38.17 22.02
N LEU A 742 33.56 38.10 22.32
CA LEU A 742 32.77 39.28 22.72
C LEU A 742 31.44 38.89 23.38
N VAL A 743 31.29 39.40 24.59
CA VAL A 743 30.09 39.49 25.43
C VAL A 743 29.21 40.62 24.89
N ASN A 744 27.89 40.40 24.79
CA ASN A 744 26.89 41.35 25.28
C ASN A 744 25.47 40.80 25.20
N GLY A 745 24.75 40.92 26.31
CA GLY A 745 23.34 40.62 26.42
C GLY A 745 22.44 41.77 26.00
N ALA A 746 21.18 41.43 25.75
CA ALA A 746 20.03 42.29 25.96
C ALA A 746 18.81 41.39 26.10
N GLY A 747 18.21 41.37 27.28
CA GLY A 747 16.89 40.78 27.51
C GLY A 747 15.81 41.80 27.20
N ILE A 748 14.69 41.34 26.64
CA ILE A 748 13.37 41.99 26.78
C ILE A 748 12.32 40.87 26.93
N LEU A 749 11.61 40.95 28.06
CA LEU A 749 10.38 40.26 28.46
C LEU A 749 9.27 40.50 27.40
N GLY A 750 8.29 39.66 27.07
CA GLY A 750 7.65 38.54 27.75
C GLY A 750 6.14 38.67 27.47
N SER A 751 5.48 37.60 27.01
CA SER A 751 4.05 37.33 27.26
C SER A 751 3.67 35.91 26.82
N GLY A 752 3.53 35.00 27.78
CA GLY A 752 2.78 33.75 27.63
C GLY A 752 1.26 34.01 27.62
N PRO A 753 0.43 32.95 27.57
CA PRO A 753 0.45 31.93 28.62
C PRO A 753 0.66 30.50 28.10
N VAL A 754 1.60 29.81 28.74
CA VAL A 754 1.72 28.34 28.73
C VAL A 754 1.13 27.89 30.07
N ASN A 755 0.24 26.90 30.04
CA ASN A 755 -0.45 26.35 31.21
C ASN A 755 0.55 26.04 32.35
N GLY A 756 0.54 26.88 33.38
CA GLY A 756 1.10 26.60 34.69
C GLY A 756 0.01 26.02 35.61
N PRO A 757 0.40 25.35 36.70
CA PRO A 757 -0.54 24.82 37.67
C PRO A 757 -1.07 25.97 38.52
N ASP A 758 -2.25 26.49 38.18
CA ASP A 758 -3.04 27.29 39.12
C ASP A 758 -3.96 26.33 39.88
N ASP A 759 -3.57 26.05 41.13
CA ASP A 759 -4.39 25.39 42.13
C ASP A 759 -5.50 26.35 42.58
N THR A 760 -6.57 26.53 41.80
CA THR A 760 -7.84 27.12 42.28
C THR A 760 -8.99 26.90 41.30
N VAL A 761 -9.46 25.65 41.13
CA VAL A 761 -10.86 25.43 40.72
C VAL A 761 -11.42 24.23 41.47
N GLY A 762 -12.09 24.50 42.59
CA GLY A 762 -12.92 23.53 43.28
C GLY A 762 -14.20 23.27 42.48
N LEU A 763 -14.46 22.01 42.17
CA LEU A 763 -15.80 21.53 41.82
C LEU A 763 -16.05 20.20 42.55
N HIS A 764 -16.65 20.33 43.73
CA HIS A 764 -17.39 19.25 44.38
C HIS A 764 -18.57 18.88 43.49
N ASN A 765 -18.65 17.63 43.05
CA ASN A 765 -19.90 17.00 42.62
C ASN A 765 -20.06 15.69 43.40
N SER A 766 -20.53 15.82 44.65
CA SER A 766 -21.19 14.75 45.36
C SER A 766 -22.64 14.71 44.91
N TRP A 767 -23.05 13.66 44.20
CA TRP A 767 -24.47 13.33 44.02
C TRP A 767 -24.75 12.05 44.81
N HIS A 768 -25.38 12.23 45.97
CA HIS A 768 -26.08 11.18 46.70
C HIS A 768 -27.51 11.10 46.17
N SER A 769 -27.89 9.95 45.62
CA SER A 769 -29.14 9.19 45.84
C SER A 769 -29.18 8.02 44.86
#